data_AF-A0A847HJ83-F1
#
_entry.id   AF-A0A847HJ83-F1
#
_cell.length_a   1.000
_cell.length_b   1.000
_cell.length_c   1.000
_cell.angle_alpha   90.00
_cell.angle_beta   90.00
_cell.angle_gamma   90.00
#
_symmetry.space_group_name_H-M   'P 1'
#
loop_
_entity.id
_entity.type
_entity.pdbx_description
1 polymer ?
#
loop_
_entity_poly.entity_id
_entity_poly.type
_entity_poly.pdbx_seq_one_letter_code
_entity_poly.pdbx_strand_id
1 'polypeptide(L)'
;MHNENLNLLLKNYQQHRDQLEQTLNSYKYGRQLRVVMSCAFWALVSFFMLLIVFMLAERTPLQSEAVRWVLALALYWLLLWWLVHAFKAVLHPPPGTGLAVEIEATTGKFKSGLSSAVEFCDSARPAADSRTSETMRRITIAQAAEQLQHEDVKHSLKAFSRRRSAFTMLFFIVLTAVWYFLSPVEVLTGAARLLLPLRPIAPWSTLEILVSPEHALVAMGESLEISARASRQTSEPIILELFDPDKLEGSRVEMYPDATASESRFVYTLNSLQESVDYRVTCEKFSTLRYSIKVMPRPQVKSMQLTLFQPSYIATQPIKLPEGTGDTTVLAGSRVRIEVTADQNLASGGLLLTPGATQTCDIVKQTSFAYEFEVATTTSFAVYLESEMGLRNEKPVSYTITAAHDGAPTIELLKPAQDVPFPTSRRLDIKVVARDDYGVKATILYYRVGDRNALIPQNLKPNFKPVPEYEVEFPWMLDTLALQPGTKVSYYVQAEDACQPEPNVATTPTYFINMPSMYDMYRGEEMSQGEVNQKLEEYMENQKMRREALMKAYEQIKHEEKLDFEATQAIEKAIEQGEKSQQEAKEILEAFEKLQENMENNPLSSPEALERMQKVSELLNEVLDEDTKRMMEQLREGLKDLKIDPKDIEKYEEAFKMEEYLKGLDRTIDLLTQVREQQKVNSLALAIEDLLRRQEQIASETAALKEKMEKEGLSAEEESQLKDLADQQEKIGKELEQLQKQSEEITKDRKQDDFQQNPLLEDVKNIRDRMQKENYQQRSEDIKKDMQKKDLDSAQQNQQNMLKFLESLKKDSEQISQQCSGGAPPQIDLSAFIRRALRVSKDQEMLYREISELPEQFMRGQRPEIEGLIDQVSVLQVLVKQQGNELANDLEQYVRSSFAVDPAAIEPINGTQPLFSAIVKNLEDRALSSSREDQLEIVRRFNQLAIELMKAQDQSGSSGSSNPMDALQQFKDLTRRQLSLYQQMMQRQMSPQNQQTMQELQRMAMEQRKIREALEQLMRESRQQMNSLGRLDDVIDDMKDLETEILDPELRRKVTERQKSIYDRMLRAQKAIKDRDEESEERKARQAEVIKQQQPDKPLGEIGSDTRDLSRDFLGDLKEEFPEAYKPMLNDYFKSLNIYGGN
;
A
#
# COMPACT_ATOMS: atom_id res chain seq x y z
N MET A 1 -27.28 -165.25 -44.88
CA MET A 1 -27.46 -163.80 -45.16
C MET A 1 -26.13 -163.07 -45.09
N HIS A 2 -25.13 -163.49 -45.88
CA HIS A 2 -23.74 -163.11 -45.63
C HIS A 2 -22.89 -163.14 -46.91
N ASN A 3 -23.14 -162.20 -47.81
CA ASN A 3 -22.12 -161.69 -48.74
C ASN A 3 -22.58 -160.37 -49.38
N GLU A 4 -23.87 -160.20 -49.68
CA GLU A 4 -24.37 -158.97 -50.33
C GLU A 4 -24.28 -157.71 -49.45
N ASN A 5 -24.80 -157.72 -48.21
CA ASN A 5 -24.67 -156.56 -47.30
C ASN A 5 -23.21 -156.25 -46.95
N LEU A 6 -22.37 -157.28 -46.84
CA LEU A 6 -20.94 -157.14 -46.53
C LEU A 6 -20.20 -156.48 -47.70
N ASN A 7 -20.51 -156.89 -48.94
CA ASN A 7 -19.99 -156.26 -50.15
C ASN A 7 -20.50 -154.82 -50.33
N LEU A 8 -21.75 -154.53 -49.95
CA LEU A 8 -22.33 -153.19 -50.05
C LEU A 8 -21.66 -152.22 -49.05
N LEU A 9 -21.42 -152.66 -47.80
CA LEU A 9 -20.64 -151.92 -46.80
C LEU A 9 -19.19 -151.67 -47.25
N LEU A 10 -18.55 -152.66 -47.88
CA LEU A 10 -17.19 -152.52 -48.42
C LEU A 10 -17.13 -151.59 -49.63
N LYS A 11 -18.14 -151.61 -50.51
CA LYS A 11 -18.22 -150.75 -51.71
C LYS A 11 -18.35 -149.27 -51.33
N ASN A 12 -19.11 -148.97 -50.27
CA ASN A 12 -19.35 -147.61 -49.78
C ASN A 12 -18.42 -147.20 -48.61
N TYR A 13 -17.33 -147.94 -48.38
CA TYR A 13 -16.43 -147.75 -47.25
C TYR A 13 -15.91 -146.31 -47.10
N GLN A 14 -15.47 -145.67 -48.20
CA GLN A 14 -14.96 -144.29 -48.14
C GLN A 14 -16.03 -143.32 -47.63
N GLN A 15 -17.27 -143.46 -48.10
CA GLN A 15 -18.37 -142.61 -47.67
C GLN A 15 -18.70 -142.78 -46.18
N HIS A 16 -18.67 -144.03 -45.68
CA HIS A 16 -18.89 -144.31 -44.25
C HIS A 16 -17.74 -143.82 -43.36
N ARG A 17 -16.49 -143.91 -43.84
CA ARG A 17 -15.33 -143.33 -43.14
C ARG A 17 -15.45 -141.82 -43.02
N ASP A 18 -15.77 -141.13 -44.10
CA ASP A 18 -15.93 -139.67 -44.11
C ASP A 18 -17.09 -139.24 -43.19
N GLN A 19 -18.19 -139.99 -43.19
CA GLN A 19 -19.33 -139.75 -42.30
C GLN A 19 -18.95 -139.92 -40.81
N LEU A 20 -18.13 -140.91 -40.48
CA LEU A 20 -17.62 -141.14 -39.12
C LEU A 20 -16.68 -139.99 -38.68
N GLU A 21 -15.74 -139.59 -39.54
CA GLU A 21 -14.84 -138.47 -39.26
C GLU A 21 -15.60 -137.14 -39.12
N GLN A 22 -16.59 -136.88 -39.98
CA GLN A 22 -17.42 -135.67 -39.93
C GLN A 22 -18.27 -135.60 -38.66
N THR A 23 -18.87 -136.73 -38.24
CA THR A 23 -19.69 -136.79 -37.01
C THR A 23 -18.83 -136.63 -35.75
N LEU A 24 -17.64 -137.24 -35.70
CA LEU A 24 -16.68 -137.04 -34.60
C LEU A 24 -16.15 -135.61 -34.54
N ASN A 25 -15.85 -134.99 -35.69
CA ASN A 25 -15.47 -133.59 -35.74
C ASN A 25 -16.61 -132.67 -35.27
N SER A 26 -17.86 -132.97 -35.62
CA SER A 26 -19.02 -132.22 -35.12
C SER A 26 -19.17 -132.32 -33.59
N TYR A 27 -18.89 -133.50 -33.01
CA TYR A 27 -18.86 -133.69 -31.56
C TYR A 27 -17.72 -132.89 -30.90
N LYS A 28 -16.52 -132.94 -31.48
CA LYS A 28 -15.33 -132.19 -31.03
C LYS A 28 -15.61 -130.70 -30.92
N TYR A 29 -16.11 -130.07 -31.99
CA TYR A 29 -16.45 -128.65 -31.98
C TYR A 29 -17.59 -128.33 -31.02
N GLY A 30 -18.63 -129.18 -30.97
CA GLY A 30 -19.75 -129.02 -30.04
C GLY A 30 -19.32 -129.07 -28.57
N ARG A 31 -18.34 -129.92 -28.24
CA ARG A 31 -17.76 -130.05 -26.90
C ARG A 31 -16.89 -128.84 -26.56
N GLN A 32 -15.98 -128.44 -27.44
CA GLN A 32 -15.12 -127.27 -27.26
C GLN A 32 -15.94 -126.00 -27.01
N LEU A 33 -16.96 -125.75 -27.85
CA LEU A 33 -17.84 -124.61 -27.70
C LEU A 33 -18.55 -124.60 -26.33
N ARG A 34 -19.08 -125.74 -25.88
CA ARG A 34 -19.79 -125.81 -24.58
C ARG A 34 -18.87 -125.60 -23.39
N VAL A 35 -17.65 -126.12 -23.44
CA VAL A 35 -16.65 -125.93 -22.37
C VAL A 35 -16.18 -124.48 -22.31
N VAL A 36 -15.88 -123.86 -23.46
CA VAL A 36 -15.48 -122.44 -23.53
C VAL A 36 -16.61 -121.55 -23.01
N MET A 37 -17.85 -121.79 -23.44
CA MET A 37 -19.02 -121.04 -22.95
C MET A 37 -19.21 -121.20 -21.43
N SER A 38 -19.00 -122.40 -20.89
CA SER A 38 -19.10 -122.62 -19.45
C SER A 38 -17.99 -121.88 -18.68
N CYS A 39 -16.76 -121.84 -19.20
CA CYS A 39 -15.66 -121.10 -18.58
C CYS A 39 -15.92 -119.58 -18.63
N ALA A 40 -16.45 -119.06 -19.74
CA ALA A 40 -16.81 -117.65 -19.88
C ALA A 40 -17.93 -117.26 -18.88
N PHE A 41 -18.94 -118.10 -18.72
CA PHE A 41 -20.00 -117.87 -17.73
C PHE A 41 -19.47 -117.85 -16.30
N TRP A 42 -18.56 -118.78 -15.95
CA TRP A 42 -17.96 -118.77 -14.61
C TRP A 42 -16.98 -117.60 -14.37
N ALA A 43 -16.30 -117.12 -15.40
CA ALA A 43 -15.50 -115.90 -15.32
C ALA A 43 -16.37 -114.68 -14.98
N LEU A 44 -17.54 -114.57 -15.62
CA LEU A 44 -18.51 -113.51 -15.32
C LEU A 44 -19.10 -113.65 -13.90
N VAL A 45 -19.43 -114.87 -13.46
CA VAL A 45 -19.85 -115.12 -12.08
C VAL A 45 -18.79 -114.62 -11.09
N SER A 46 -17.52 -114.94 -11.33
CA SER A 46 -16.41 -114.54 -10.46
C SER A 46 -16.27 -113.01 -10.37
N PHE A 47 -16.43 -112.31 -11.50
CA PHE A 47 -16.42 -110.85 -11.55
C PHE A 47 -17.55 -110.22 -10.73
N PHE A 48 -18.80 -110.57 -11.02
CA PHE A 48 -19.94 -109.96 -10.35
C PHE A 48 -20.00 -110.33 -8.86
N MET A 49 -19.62 -111.55 -8.49
CA MET A 49 -19.54 -111.97 -7.10
C MET A 49 -18.48 -111.18 -6.31
N LEU A 50 -17.27 -111.03 -6.84
CA LEU A 50 -16.22 -110.24 -6.17
C LEU A 50 -16.55 -108.75 -6.14
N LEU A 51 -17.23 -108.22 -7.16
CA LEU A 51 -17.71 -106.84 -7.16
C LEU A 51 -18.70 -106.60 -6.01
N ILE A 52 -19.64 -107.52 -5.78
CA ILE A 52 -20.59 -107.42 -4.66
C ILE A 52 -19.87 -107.50 -3.32
N VAL A 53 -18.92 -108.43 -3.17
CA VAL A 53 -18.10 -108.54 -1.95
C VAL A 53 -17.29 -107.26 -1.71
N PHE A 54 -16.74 -106.66 -2.77
CA PHE A 54 -16.01 -105.40 -2.67
C PHE A 54 -16.91 -104.25 -2.23
N MET A 55 -18.10 -104.11 -2.80
CA MET A 55 -19.07 -103.09 -2.38
C MET A 55 -19.57 -103.29 -0.95
N LEU A 56 -19.81 -104.54 -0.53
CA LEU A 56 -20.11 -104.87 0.87
C LEU A 56 -18.96 -104.49 1.80
N ALA A 57 -17.71 -104.78 1.40
CA ALA A 57 -16.53 -104.41 2.17
C ALA A 57 -16.39 -102.88 2.28
N GLU A 58 -16.69 -102.13 1.22
CA GLU A 58 -16.70 -100.67 1.25
C GLU A 58 -17.74 -100.10 2.22
N ARG A 59 -18.86 -100.77 2.50
CA ARG A 59 -19.82 -100.32 3.52
C ARG A 59 -19.41 -100.65 4.96
N THR A 60 -18.42 -101.52 5.14
CA THR A 60 -17.91 -101.90 6.46
C THR A 60 -16.65 -101.09 6.82
N PRO A 61 -16.26 -100.99 8.10
CA PRO A 61 -15.02 -100.33 8.49
C PRO A 61 -13.73 -100.99 7.95
N LEU A 62 -13.82 -102.12 7.24
CA LEU A 62 -12.72 -102.83 6.59
C LEU A 62 -12.19 -102.15 5.30
N GLN A 63 -12.50 -100.87 5.08
CA GLN A 63 -12.03 -100.01 3.97
C GLN A 63 -10.51 -99.77 3.99
N SER A 64 -9.70 -100.83 3.97
CA SER A 64 -8.25 -100.75 3.82
C SER A 64 -7.86 -100.92 2.35
N GLU A 65 -6.80 -100.22 1.93
CA GLU A 65 -6.22 -100.45 0.61
C GLU A 65 -5.75 -101.91 0.43
N ALA A 66 -5.37 -102.57 1.53
CA ALA A 66 -5.00 -103.99 1.52
C ALA A 66 -6.16 -104.90 1.08
N VAL A 67 -7.38 -104.67 1.56
CA VAL A 67 -8.56 -105.47 1.17
C VAL A 67 -8.89 -105.26 -0.31
N ARG A 68 -8.73 -104.03 -0.83
CA ARG A 68 -8.87 -103.71 -2.27
C ARG A 68 -7.86 -104.50 -3.10
N TRP A 69 -6.58 -104.50 -2.70
CA TRP A 69 -5.53 -105.24 -3.40
C TRP A 69 -5.76 -106.74 -3.37
N VAL A 70 -6.17 -107.30 -2.24
CA VAL A 70 -6.46 -108.73 -2.10
C VAL A 70 -7.63 -109.14 -3.01
N LEU A 71 -8.72 -108.38 -3.03
CA LEU A 71 -9.88 -108.66 -3.87
C LEU A 71 -9.59 -108.47 -5.37
N ALA A 72 -8.80 -107.45 -5.73
CA ALA A 72 -8.36 -107.24 -7.11
C ALA A 72 -7.45 -108.38 -7.60
N LEU A 73 -6.46 -108.81 -6.79
CA LEU A 73 -5.59 -109.95 -7.11
C LEU A 73 -6.39 -111.26 -7.25
N ALA A 74 -7.35 -111.50 -6.35
CA ALA A 74 -8.23 -112.66 -6.42
C ALA A 74 -9.07 -112.67 -7.71
N LEU A 75 -9.58 -111.50 -8.12
CA LEU A 75 -10.32 -111.34 -9.37
C LEU A 75 -9.45 -111.66 -10.59
N TYR A 76 -8.27 -111.06 -10.69
CA TYR A 76 -7.37 -111.30 -11.82
C TYR A 76 -6.92 -112.75 -11.91
N TRP A 77 -6.64 -113.39 -10.76
CA TRP A 77 -6.27 -114.81 -10.72
C TRP A 77 -7.40 -115.72 -11.20
N LEU A 78 -8.64 -115.51 -10.75
CA LEU A 78 -9.80 -116.29 -11.20
C LEU A 78 -10.06 -116.11 -12.69
N LEU A 79 -10.01 -114.87 -13.20
CA LEU A 79 -10.18 -114.60 -14.62
C LEU A 79 -9.10 -115.29 -15.47
N LEU A 80 -7.84 -115.25 -15.04
CA LEU A 80 -6.74 -115.95 -15.69
C LEU A 80 -6.94 -117.47 -15.67
N TRP A 81 -7.39 -118.03 -14.55
CA TRP A 81 -7.63 -119.47 -14.39
C TRP A 81 -8.69 -119.98 -15.37
N TRP A 82 -9.83 -119.28 -15.48
CA TRP A 82 -10.88 -119.62 -16.45
C TRP A 82 -10.42 -119.44 -17.90
N LEU A 83 -9.62 -118.42 -18.19
CA LEU A 83 -9.05 -118.17 -19.51
C LEU A 83 -8.10 -119.30 -19.93
N VAL A 84 -7.19 -119.73 -19.05
CA VAL A 84 -6.28 -120.86 -19.30
C VAL A 84 -7.06 -122.15 -19.55
N HIS A 85 -8.11 -122.41 -18.77
CA HIS A 85 -8.97 -123.59 -18.97
C HIS A 85 -9.73 -123.56 -20.30
N ALA A 86 -10.26 -122.40 -20.71
CA ALA A 86 -10.89 -122.22 -22.01
C ALA A 86 -9.88 -122.43 -23.16
N PHE A 87 -8.68 -121.87 -23.02
CA PHE A 87 -7.61 -121.96 -24.02
C PHE A 87 -7.10 -123.41 -24.17
N LYS A 88 -6.92 -124.12 -23.06
CA LYS A 88 -6.56 -125.55 -23.05
C LYS A 88 -7.60 -126.43 -23.74
N ALA A 89 -8.90 -126.12 -23.59
CA ALA A 89 -9.97 -126.84 -24.26
C ALA A 89 -9.95 -126.67 -25.79
N VAL A 90 -9.51 -125.50 -26.30
CA VAL A 90 -9.45 -125.21 -27.74
C VAL A 90 -8.19 -125.76 -28.39
N LEU A 91 -7.02 -125.55 -27.79
CA LEU A 91 -5.73 -125.91 -28.38
C LEU A 91 -5.35 -127.38 -28.23
N HIS A 92 -5.79 -128.04 -27.16
CA HIS A 92 -5.47 -129.44 -26.89
C HIS A 92 -6.75 -130.29 -26.81
N PRO A 93 -7.50 -130.43 -27.91
CA PRO A 93 -8.64 -131.35 -27.92
C PRO A 93 -8.16 -132.79 -27.75
N PRO A 94 -8.93 -133.67 -27.08
CA PRO A 94 -8.60 -135.08 -27.00
C PRO A 94 -8.54 -135.71 -28.40
N PRO A 95 -7.67 -136.72 -28.59
CA PRO A 95 -7.55 -137.43 -29.86
C PRO A 95 -8.87 -138.10 -30.27
N GLY A 96 -9.04 -138.41 -31.56
CA GLY A 96 -10.28 -138.97 -32.11
C GLY A 96 -10.76 -140.24 -31.39
N THR A 97 -9.84 -141.09 -30.94
CA THR A 97 -10.14 -142.28 -30.13
C THR A 97 -10.70 -141.92 -28.75
N GLY A 98 -10.20 -140.84 -28.13
CA GLY A 98 -10.72 -140.32 -26.86
C GLY A 98 -12.13 -139.76 -27.00
N LEU A 99 -12.44 -139.08 -28.11
CA LEU A 99 -13.80 -138.62 -28.41
C LEU A 99 -14.76 -139.79 -28.62
N ALA A 100 -14.31 -140.84 -29.30
CA ALA A 100 -15.10 -142.05 -29.48
C ALA A 100 -15.42 -142.70 -28.13
N VAL A 101 -14.43 -142.93 -27.27
CA VAL A 101 -14.63 -143.48 -25.92
C VAL A 101 -15.61 -142.66 -25.09
N GLU A 102 -15.58 -141.33 -25.20
CA GLU A 102 -16.50 -140.42 -24.49
C GLU A 102 -17.95 -140.60 -24.97
N ILE A 103 -18.16 -140.78 -26.28
CA ILE A 103 -19.48 -141.09 -26.85
C ILE A 103 -19.92 -142.50 -26.45
N GLU A 104 -19.02 -143.49 -26.44
CA GLU A 104 -19.33 -144.86 -26.03
C GLU A 104 -19.72 -144.94 -24.55
N ALA A 105 -18.98 -144.27 -23.67
CA ALA A 105 -19.23 -144.27 -22.23
C ALA A 105 -20.56 -143.59 -21.87
N THR A 106 -20.96 -142.57 -22.63
CA THR A 106 -22.20 -141.82 -22.38
C THR A 106 -23.44 -142.45 -23.01
N THR A 107 -23.29 -143.21 -24.09
CA THR A 107 -24.40 -143.88 -24.78
C THR A 107 -24.57 -145.35 -24.38
N GLY A 108 -23.49 -146.02 -23.96
CA GLY A 108 -23.46 -147.43 -23.59
C GLY A 108 -23.68 -148.42 -24.74
N LYS A 109 -23.87 -147.93 -25.97
CA LYS A 109 -24.32 -148.74 -27.13
C LYS A 109 -23.21 -149.55 -27.80
N PHE A 110 -22.01 -148.96 -27.96
CA PHE A 110 -21.03 -149.45 -28.94
C PHE A 110 -19.99 -150.45 -28.41
N LYS A 111 -19.95 -150.75 -27.09
CA LYS A 111 -19.05 -151.75 -26.45
C LYS A 111 -17.63 -151.83 -27.09
N SER A 112 -16.92 -150.71 -27.17
CA SER A 112 -15.57 -150.54 -27.75
C SER A 112 -15.45 -150.65 -29.28
N GLY A 113 -16.56 -150.80 -30.00
CA GLY A 113 -16.60 -150.87 -31.46
C GLY A 113 -16.32 -149.54 -32.15
N LEU A 114 -16.78 -148.41 -31.58
CA LEU A 114 -16.58 -147.08 -32.14
C LEU A 114 -15.14 -146.60 -31.93
N SER A 115 -14.57 -146.84 -30.74
CA SER A 115 -13.17 -146.50 -30.46
C SER A 115 -12.20 -147.30 -31.33
N SER A 116 -12.47 -148.60 -31.51
CA SER A 116 -11.70 -149.46 -32.42
C SER A 116 -11.84 -149.01 -33.88
N ALA A 117 -13.04 -148.63 -34.33
CA ALA A 117 -13.26 -148.12 -35.68
C ALA A 117 -12.46 -146.85 -35.98
N VAL A 118 -12.38 -145.92 -35.03
CA VAL A 118 -11.58 -144.69 -35.20
C VAL A 118 -10.09 -144.99 -35.19
N GLU A 119 -9.63 -145.89 -34.34
CA GLU A 119 -8.23 -146.34 -34.36
C GLU A 119 -7.86 -147.00 -35.70
N PHE A 120 -8.80 -147.71 -36.33
CA PHE A 120 -8.58 -148.28 -37.65
C PHE A 120 -8.60 -147.25 -38.78
N CYS A 121 -9.29 -146.11 -38.63
CA CYS A 121 -9.29 -145.02 -39.62
C CYS A 121 -7.97 -144.23 -39.66
N ASP A 122 -7.28 -144.10 -38.53
CA ASP A 122 -6.08 -143.28 -38.43
C ASP A 122 -4.93 -143.87 -39.26
N SER A 123 -4.66 -143.25 -40.41
CA SER A 123 -3.77 -143.76 -41.45
C SER A 123 -2.28 -143.50 -41.14
N ALA A 124 -2.00 -142.78 -40.05
CA ALA A 124 -0.67 -142.35 -39.65
C ALA A 124 0.08 -143.38 -38.77
N ARG A 125 -0.55 -144.49 -38.38
CA ARG A 125 0.13 -145.62 -37.73
C ARG A 125 0.37 -146.74 -38.75
N PRO A 126 1.62 -147.11 -39.06
CA PRO A 126 1.91 -148.25 -39.93
C PRO A 126 1.27 -149.50 -39.32
N ALA A 127 0.51 -150.24 -40.14
CA ALA A 127 -0.16 -151.47 -39.76
C ALA A 127 0.83 -152.46 -39.14
N ALA A 128 0.86 -152.51 -37.82
CA ALA A 128 1.68 -153.41 -37.03
C ALA A 128 0.80 -154.46 -36.35
N ASP A 129 0.09 -155.24 -37.18
CA ASP A 129 0.06 -156.68 -37.01
C ASP A 129 -0.51 -157.30 -38.30
N SER A 130 0.28 -158.15 -38.98
CA SER A 130 -0.06 -158.87 -40.21
C SER A 130 -1.12 -159.96 -40.00
N ARG A 131 -1.97 -159.81 -38.98
CA ARG A 131 -2.98 -160.77 -38.51
C ARG A 131 -4.41 -160.29 -38.66
N THR A 132 -4.65 -159.02 -38.98
CA THR A 132 -6.01 -158.49 -39.22
C THR A 132 -6.24 -158.24 -40.69
N SER A 133 -7.24 -158.91 -41.26
CA SER A 133 -7.64 -158.72 -42.66
C SER A 133 -8.13 -157.28 -42.89
N GLU A 134 -7.67 -156.66 -43.98
CA GLU A 134 -8.08 -155.30 -44.37
C GLU A 134 -9.59 -155.18 -44.53
N THR A 135 -10.23 -156.27 -44.96
CA THR A 135 -11.69 -156.42 -45.05
C THR A 135 -12.37 -156.24 -43.69
N MET A 136 -11.83 -156.83 -42.62
CA MET A 136 -12.41 -156.73 -41.27
C MET A 136 -12.30 -155.31 -40.71
N ARG A 137 -11.18 -154.60 -40.95
CA ARG A 137 -11.02 -153.19 -40.58
C ARG A 137 -12.06 -152.31 -41.27
N ARG A 138 -12.24 -152.47 -42.59
CA ARG A 138 -13.22 -151.71 -43.37
C ARG A 138 -14.66 -151.97 -42.90
N ILE A 139 -14.99 -153.22 -42.55
CA ILE A 139 -16.31 -153.58 -42.02
C ILE A 139 -16.56 -152.96 -40.65
N THR A 140 -15.59 -153.01 -39.73
CA THR A 140 -15.75 -152.38 -38.40
C THR A 140 -15.99 -150.88 -38.49
N ILE A 141 -15.32 -150.20 -39.43
CA ILE A 141 -15.52 -148.77 -39.68
C ILE A 141 -16.92 -148.52 -40.25
N ALA A 142 -17.33 -149.28 -41.27
CA ALA A 142 -18.63 -149.09 -41.90
C ALA A 142 -19.79 -149.39 -40.93
N GLN A 143 -19.67 -150.45 -40.13
CA GLN A 143 -20.67 -150.83 -39.13
C GLN A 143 -20.77 -149.81 -37.99
N ALA A 144 -19.63 -149.29 -37.51
CA ALA A 144 -19.62 -148.24 -36.49
C ALA A 144 -20.20 -146.93 -37.03
N ALA A 145 -19.92 -146.57 -38.29
CA ALA A 145 -20.46 -145.38 -38.94
C ALA A 145 -21.99 -145.46 -39.15
N GLU A 146 -22.52 -146.62 -39.52
CA GLU A 146 -23.97 -146.83 -39.71
C GLU A 146 -24.73 -146.84 -38.37
N GLN A 147 -24.13 -147.43 -37.33
CA GLN A 147 -24.72 -147.44 -35.99
C GLN A 147 -24.64 -146.08 -35.28
N LEU A 148 -23.65 -145.24 -35.62
CA LEU A 148 -23.48 -143.92 -35.01
C LEU A 148 -24.50 -142.92 -35.56
N GLN A 149 -25.58 -142.71 -34.82
CA GLN A 149 -26.61 -141.74 -35.18
C GLN A 149 -26.33 -140.35 -34.59
N HIS A 150 -26.86 -139.30 -35.24
CA HIS A 150 -26.66 -137.92 -34.80
C HIS A 150 -27.28 -137.61 -33.42
N GLU A 151 -28.29 -138.38 -32.98
CA GLU A 151 -28.86 -138.25 -31.64
C GLU A 151 -27.91 -138.70 -30.52
N ASP A 152 -27.05 -139.69 -30.79
CA ASP A 152 -26.06 -140.19 -29.83
C ASP A 152 -24.99 -139.11 -29.55
N VAL A 153 -24.60 -138.36 -30.59
CA VAL A 153 -23.72 -137.18 -30.47
C VAL A 153 -24.38 -136.10 -29.61
N LYS A 154 -25.67 -135.79 -29.85
CA LYS A 154 -26.42 -134.79 -29.06
C LYS A 154 -26.59 -135.20 -27.60
N HIS A 155 -26.82 -136.49 -27.33
CA HIS A 155 -26.93 -137.03 -25.98
C HIS A 155 -25.61 -136.90 -25.22
N SER A 156 -24.51 -137.31 -25.85
CA SER A 156 -23.15 -137.24 -25.29
C SER A 156 -22.73 -135.80 -24.96
N LEU A 157 -23.15 -134.81 -25.76
CA LEU A 157 -22.87 -133.40 -25.48
C LEU A 157 -23.62 -132.86 -24.26
N LYS A 158 -24.71 -133.51 -23.78
CA LYS A 158 -25.44 -133.07 -22.57
C LYS A 158 -24.60 -133.19 -21.29
N ALA A 159 -23.61 -134.09 -21.25
CA ALA A 159 -22.67 -134.19 -20.13
C ALA A 159 -21.92 -132.87 -19.87
N PHE A 160 -21.69 -132.08 -20.93
CA PHE A 160 -21.06 -130.75 -20.88
C PHE A 160 -22.12 -129.63 -20.90
N SER A 161 -23.10 -129.71 -19.99
CA SER A 161 -24.21 -128.76 -19.95
C SER A 161 -23.78 -127.38 -19.42
N ARG A 162 -23.96 -126.34 -20.25
CA ARG A 162 -23.77 -124.92 -19.88
C ARG A 162 -24.89 -124.32 -19.02
N ARG A 163 -25.96 -125.07 -18.73
CA ARG A 163 -27.15 -124.50 -18.08
C ARG A 163 -26.88 -124.07 -16.64
N ARG A 164 -26.11 -124.85 -15.87
CA ARG A 164 -25.78 -124.52 -14.46
C ARG A 164 -24.93 -123.24 -14.36
N SER A 165 -23.92 -123.09 -15.21
CA SER A 165 -23.09 -121.89 -15.28
C SER A 165 -23.86 -120.67 -15.80
N ALA A 166 -24.79 -120.86 -16.74
CA ALA A 166 -25.66 -119.78 -17.20
C ALA A 166 -26.65 -119.26 -16.12
N PHE A 167 -27.27 -120.15 -15.34
CA PHE A 167 -28.20 -119.74 -14.27
C PHE A 167 -27.48 -119.04 -13.11
N THR A 168 -26.29 -119.49 -12.74
CA THR A 168 -25.47 -118.84 -11.71
C THR A 168 -24.98 -117.46 -12.16
N MET A 169 -24.56 -117.34 -13.43
CA MET A 169 -24.24 -116.03 -14.04
C MET A 169 -25.44 -115.08 -13.97
N LEU A 170 -26.62 -115.53 -14.39
CA LEU A 170 -27.83 -114.71 -14.37
C LEU A 170 -28.15 -114.20 -12.95
N PHE A 171 -28.03 -115.05 -11.93
CA PHE A 171 -28.30 -114.70 -10.54
C PHE A 171 -27.42 -113.53 -10.05
N PHE A 172 -26.10 -113.61 -10.25
CA PHE A 172 -25.18 -112.54 -9.79
C PHE A 172 -25.34 -111.25 -10.59
N ILE A 173 -25.64 -111.33 -11.90
CA ILE A 173 -25.93 -110.15 -12.72
C ILE A 173 -27.17 -109.43 -12.22
N VAL A 174 -28.27 -110.15 -11.96
CA VAL A 174 -29.50 -109.55 -11.44
C VAL A 174 -29.25 -108.89 -10.08
N LEU A 175 -28.47 -109.53 -9.20
CA LEU A 175 -28.14 -108.97 -7.90
C LEU A 175 -27.35 -107.65 -8.02
N THR A 176 -26.36 -107.59 -8.92
CA THR A 176 -25.64 -106.33 -9.18
C THR A 176 -26.49 -105.27 -9.87
N ALA A 177 -27.42 -105.65 -10.74
CA ALA A 177 -28.32 -104.72 -11.41
C ALA A 177 -29.28 -104.06 -10.41
N VAL A 178 -29.79 -104.82 -9.44
CA VAL A 178 -30.61 -104.27 -8.34
C VAL A 178 -29.80 -103.24 -7.54
N TRP A 179 -28.53 -103.54 -7.20
CA TRP A 179 -27.68 -102.58 -6.48
C TRP A 179 -27.43 -101.30 -7.29
N TYR A 180 -27.19 -101.44 -8.61
CA TYR A 180 -26.96 -100.31 -9.51
C TYR A 180 -28.15 -99.34 -9.54
N PHE A 181 -29.38 -99.86 -9.55
CA PHE A 181 -30.58 -99.01 -9.51
C PHE A 181 -30.74 -98.26 -8.20
N LEU A 182 -30.29 -98.82 -7.07
CA LEU A 182 -30.32 -98.12 -5.78
C LEU A 182 -29.25 -97.03 -5.68
N SER A 183 -28.08 -97.24 -6.30
CA SER A 183 -26.91 -96.38 -6.12
C SER A 183 -25.95 -96.47 -7.33
N PRO A 184 -26.25 -95.78 -8.44
CA PRO A 184 -25.45 -95.90 -9.65
C PRO A 184 -24.01 -95.42 -9.43
N VAL A 185 -23.82 -94.37 -8.63
CA VAL A 185 -22.50 -93.82 -8.30
C VAL A 185 -21.66 -94.81 -7.48
N GLU A 186 -22.25 -95.50 -6.51
CA GLU A 186 -21.55 -96.48 -5.65
C GLU A 186 -21.07 -97.68 -6.48
N VAL A 187 -21.92 -98.21 -7.37
CA VAL A 187 -21.56 -99.34 -8.22
C VAL A 187 -20.50 -98.96 -9.27
N LEU A 188 -20.61 -97.77 -9.88
CA LEU A 188 -19.64 -97.31 -10.88
C LEU A 188 -18.29 -96.97 -10.24
N THR A 189 -18.28 -96.26 -9.11
CA THR A 189 -17.04 -95.97 -8.36
C THR A 189 -16.41 -97.24 -7.81
N GLY A 190 -17.20 -98.15 -7.23
CA GLY A 190 -16.73 -99.46 -6.76
C GLY A 190 -16.14 -100.32 -7.88
N ALA A 191 -16.80 -100.41 -9.03
CA ALA A 191 -16.29 -101.13 -10.20
C ALA A 191 -14.99 -100.51 -10.75
N ALA A 192 -14.93 -99.18 -10.85
CA ALA A 192 -13.73 -98.47 -11.27
C ALA A 192 -12.57 -98.67 -10.30
N ARG A 193 -12.83 -98.66 -8.98
CA ARG A 193 -11.83 -98.90 -7.94
C ARG A 193 -11.31 -100.34 -7.97
N LEU A 194 -12.17 -101.33 -8.22
CA LEU A 194 -11.77 -102.74 -8.29
C LEU A 194 -10.98 -103.08 -9.58
N LEU A 195 -11.38 -102.51 -10.72
CA LEU A 195 -10.72 -102.75 -12.02
C LEU A 195 -9.42 -101.95 -12.22
N LEU A 196 -9.26 -100.81 -11.54
CA LEU A 196 -8.10 -99.92 -11.65
C LEU A 196 -7.49 -99.65 -10.27
N PRO A 197 -6.85 -100.65 -9.63
CA PRO A 197 -6.33 -100.52 -8.27
C PRO A 197 -5.30 -99.39 -8.09
N LEU A 198 -4.58 -99.03 -9.16
CA LEU A 198 -3.49 -98.05 -9.15
C LEU A 198 -3.93 -96.57 -9.20
N ARG A 199 -5.20 -96.27 -9.51
CA ARG A 199 -5.67 -94.89 -9.54
C ARG A 199 -6.13 -94.43 -8.14
N PRO A 200 -5.73 -93.23 -7.67
CA PRO A 200 -6.14 -92.67 -6.38
C PRO A 200 -7.57 -92.11 -6.49
N ILE A 201 -8.54 -92.99 -6.68
CA ILE A 201 -9.96 -92.65 -6.71
C ILE A 201 -10.46 -92.68 -5.27
N ALA A 202 -10.96 -91.55 -4.79
CA ALA A 202 -11.51 -91.39 -3.44
C ALA A 202 -12.68 -92.36 -3.21
N PRO A 203 -12.86 -92.89 -1.99
CA PRO A 203 -14.04 -93.66 -1.64
C PRO A 203 -15.29 -92.79 -1.79
N TRP A 204 -16.40 -93.41 -2.18
CA TRP A 204 -17.68 -92.73 -2.14
C TRP A 204 -18.04 -92.36 -0.68
N SER A 205 -18.46 -91.10 -0.47
CA SER A 205 -18.84 -90.54 0.83
C SER A 205 -20.07 -89.66 0.67
N THR A 206 -20.83 -89.48 1.76
CA THR A 206 -22.03 -88.63 1.82
C THR A 206 -21.75 -87.20 2.30
N LEU A 207 -20.48 -86.84 2.49
CA LEU A 207 -20.04 -85.56 3.05
C LEU A 207 -19.36 -84.67 1.99
N GLU A 208 -19.86 -83.45 1.81
CA GLU A 208 -19.29 -82.39 0.96
C GLU A 208 -18.91 -81.16 1.81
N ILE A 209 -17.79 -80.50 1.50
CA ILE A 209 -17.29 -79.30 2.18
C ILE A 209 -17.13 -78.15 1.17
N LEU A 210 -17.84 -77.04 1.38
CA LEU A 210 -17.72 -75.79 0.63
C LEU A 210 -16.75 -74.85 1.35
N VAL A 211 -15.75 -74.32 0.65
CA VAL A 211 -14.71 -73.44 1.23
C VAL A 211 -14.77 -72.06 0.58
N SER A 212 -14.62 -71.01 1.38
CA SER A 212 -14.58 -69.62 0.92
C SER A 212 -13.54 -68.81 1.70
N PRO A 213 -12.62 -68.08 1.04
CA PRO A 213 -12.42 -68.01 -0.43
C PRO A 213 -11.86 -69.32 -1.02
N GLU A 214 -11.75 -69.41 -2.35
CA GLU A 214 -11.03 -70.52 -3.04
C GLU A 214 -9.61 -70.07 -3.44
N HIS A 215 -9.47 -68.91 -4.07
CA HIS A 215 -8.17 -68.27 -4.31
C HIS A 215 -8.24 -66.84 -3.81
N ALA A 216 -7.20 -66.35 -3.16
CA ALA A 216 -7.19 -65.02 -2.58
C ALA A 216 -5.86 -64.30 -2.86
N LEU A 217 -5.95 -63.01 -3.18
CA LEU A 217 -4.81 -62.09 -3.19
C LEU A 217 -4.94 -61.21 -1.95
N VAL A 218 -3.90 -61.19 -1.11
CA VAL A 218 -3.91 -60.49 0.18
C VAL A 218 -2.68 -59.59 0.28
N ALA A 219 -2.82 -58.42 0.88
CA ALA A 219 -1.67 -57.56 1.13
C ALA A 219 -0.81 -58.14 2.25
N MET A 220 0.51 -57.98 2.14
CA MET A 220 1.45 -58.39 3.19
C MET A 220 1.06 -57.75 4.54
N GLY A 221 0.87 -58.59 5.56
CA GLY A 221 0.46 -58.18 6.91
C GLY A 221 -1.04 -58.15 7.18
N GLU A 222 -1.90 -58.32 6.16
CA GLU A 222 -3.35 -58.44 6.36
C GLU A 222 -3.75 -59.84 6.85
N SER A 223 -4.88 -59.91 7.54
CA SER A 223 -5.47 -61.16 7.99
C SER A 223 -6.52 -61.65 6.99
N LEU A 224 -6.53 -62.95 6.70
CA LEU A 224 -7.53 -63.58 5.84
C LEU A 224 -8.36 -64.60 6.63
N GLU A 225 -9.68 -64.44 6.61
CA GLU A 225 -10.62 -65.41 7.18
C GLU A 225 -10.92 -66.50 6.14
N ILE A 226 -10.61 -67.75 6.48
CA ILE A 226 -10.99 -68.93 5.71
C ILE A 226 -12.20 -69.57 6.38
N SER A 227 -13.27 -69.79 5.62
CA SER A 227 -14.48 -70.44 6.10
C SER A 227 -14.78 -71.74 5.34
N ALA A 228 -15.18 -72.78 6.07
CA ALA A 228 -15.55 -74.08 5.54
C ALA A 228 -16.95 -74.46 6.03
N ARG A 229 -17.82 -74.92 5.13
CA ARG A 229 -19.19 -75.35 5.42
C ARG A 229 -19.36 -76.82 5.06
N ALA A 230 -19.69 -77.65 6.05
CA ALA A 230 -20.00 -79.06 5.82
C ALA A 230 -21.48 -79.24 5.47
N SER A 231 -21.79 -80.08 4.48
CA SER A 231 -23.17 -80.40 4.02
C SER A 231 -24.02 -81.12 5.09
N ARG A 232 -23.38 -81.73 6.09
CA ARG A 232 -24.02 -82.38 7.23
C ARG A 232 -23.28 -82.07 8.53
N GLN A 233 -23.95 -82.27 9.66
CA GLN A 233 -23.33 -82.14 10.99
C GLN A 233 -22.31 -83.25 11.22
N THR A 234 -21.05 -82.87 11.50
CA THR A 234 -19.93 -83.78 11.74
C THR A 234 -19.60 -83.86 13.23
N SER A 235 -19.21 -85.06 13.69
CA SER A 235 -18.73 -85.27 15.06
C SER A 235 -17.22 -85.09 15.20
N GLU A 236 -16.48 -85.05 14.08
CA GLU A 236 -15.03 -84.84 14.04
C GLU A 236 -14.67 -83.38 13.68
N PRO A 237 -13.54 -82.86 14.18
CA PRO A 237 -13.10 -81.49 13.88
C PRO A 237 -12.74 -81.32 12.40
N ILE A 238 -13.06 -80.15 11.84
CA ILE A 238 -12.58 -79.75 10.51
C ILE A 238 -11.15 -79.22 10.64
N ILE A 239 -10.22 -79.80 9.90
CA ILE A 239 -8.79 -79.48 9.94
C ILE A 239 -8.41 -78.73 8.65
N LEU A 240 -7.83 -77.54 8.81
CA LEU A 240 -7.15 -76.78 7.76
C LEU A 240 -5.68 -77.25 7.67
N GLU A 241 -5.28 -77.73 6.50
CA GLU A 241 -3.89 -78.04 6.18
C GLU A 241 -3.29 -76.86 5.40
N LEU A 242 -2.22 -76.26 5.91
CA LEU A 242 -1.47 -75.14 5.32
C LEU A 242 -0.15 -75.65 4.76
N PHE A 243 0.15 -75.35 3.51
CA PHE A 243 1.36 -75.76 2.80
C PHE A 243 2.17 -74.53 2.40
N ASP A 244 3.48 -74.57 2.63
CA ASP A 244 4.38 -73.66 1.95
C ASP A 244 4.32 -73.94 0.43
N PRO A 245 4.51 -72.91 -0.42
CA PRO A 245 4.55 -73.09 -1.87
C PRO A 245 5.53 -74.22 -2.25
N ASP A 246 5.08 -75.14 -3.10
CA ASP A 246 5.83 -76.30 -3.62
C ASP A 246 6.19 -77.42 -2.61
N LYS A 247 5.75 -77.35 -1.35
CA LYS A 247 5.94 -78.44 -0.37
C LYS A 247 4.75 -79.41 -0.32
N LEU A 248 5.05 -80.68 -0.09
CA LEU A 248 4.05 -81.74 0.06
C LEU A 248 3.56 -81.90 1.50
N GLU A 249 4.36 -81.49 2.48
CA GLU A 249 4.03 -81.52 3.91
C GLU A 249 3.54 -80.15 4.36
N GLY A 250 2.42 -80.15 5.08
CA GLY A 250 1.76 -78.95 5.56
C GLY A 250 1.46 -79.01 7.05
N SER A 251 1.38 -77.85 7.68
CA SER A 251 0.94 -77.71 9.08
C SER A 251 -0.57 -77.90 9.17
N ARG A 252 -1.03 -78.58 10.22
CA ARG A 252 -2.46 -78.89 10.44
C ARG A 252 -2.99 -78.05 11.58
N VAL A 253 -4.10 -77.36 11.34
CA VAL A 253 -4.77 -76.54 12.36
C VAL A 253 -6.27 -76.82 12.37
N GLU A 254 -6.85 -76.92 13.55
CA GLU A 254 -8.29 -77.13 13.71
C GLU A 254 -9.05 -75.80 13.49
N MET A 255 -10.12 -75.85 12.68
CA MET A 255 -11.01 -74.72 12.46
C MET A 255 -12.06 -74.64 13.57
N TYR A 256 -12.45 -73.42 13.95
CA TYR A 256 -13.41 -73.20 15.03
C TYR A 256 -14.84 -73.08 14.49
N PRO A 257 -15.86 -73.66 15.16
CA PRO A 257 -17.25 -73.49 14.76
C PRO A 257 -17.68 -72.03 14.98
N ASP A 258 -18.31 -71.42 13.97
CA ASP A 258 -18.86 -70.07 14.08
C ASP A 258 -20.19 -70.10 14.85
N ALA A 259 -20.17 -69.59 16.09
CA ALA A 259 -21.32 -69.60 17.00
C ALA A 259 -22.51 -68.75 16.50
N THR A 260 -22.34 -67.95 15.44
CA THR A 260 -23.38 -67.05 14.90
C THR A 260 -24.12 -67.59 13.68
N ALA A 261 -23.66 -68.71 13.09
CA ALA A 261 -24.23 -69.27 11.87
C ALA A 261 -25.29 -70.36 12.17
N SER A 262 -26.41 -70.37 11.42
CA SER A 262 -27.48 -71.39 11.51
C SER A 262 -27.11 -72.74 10.89
N GLU A 263 -26.00 -72.79 10.15
CA GLU A 263 -25.46 -73.97 9.48
C GLU A 263 -24.05 -74.29 10.04
N SER A 264 -23.55 -75.51 9.81
CA SER A 264 -22.21 -75.97 10.21
C SER A 264 -21.07 -75.25 9.47
N ARG A 265 -20.85 -73.98 9.80
CA ARG A 265 -19.76 -73.11 9.35
C ARG A 265 -18.61 -73.15 10.34
N PHE A 266 -17.41 -73.44 9.84
CA PHE A 266 -16.16 -73.42 10.59
C PHE A 266 -15.26 -72.34 10.01
N VAL A 267 -14.52 -71.64 10.85
CA VAL A 267 -13.73 -70.47 10.49
C VAL A 267 -12.33 -70.57 11.09
N TYR A 268 -11.34 -70.15 10.33
CA TYR A 268 -9.98 -69.95 10.80
C TYR A 268 -9.38 -68.69 10.16
N THR A 269 -8.88 -67.78 10.99
CA THR A 269 -8.29 -66.52 10.52
C THR A 269 -6.77 -66.64 10.51
N LEU A 270 -6.17 -66.55 9.32
CA LEU A 270 -4.74 -66.41 9.16
C LEU A 270 -4.37 -64.97 9.47
N ASN A 271 -3.71 -64.73 10.59
CA ASN A 271 -3.32 -63.39 11.01
C ASN A 271 -1.96 -63.00 10.42
N SER A 272 -1.87 -61.77 9.90
CA SER A 272 -0.61 -61.15 9.46
C SER A 272 0.20 -61.98 8.45
N LEU A 273 -0.43 -62.33 7.33
CA LEU A 273 0.20 -63.11 6.26
C LEU A 273 1.41 -62.38 5.65
N GLN A 274 2.61 -62.95 5.84
CA GLN A 274 3.86 -62.41 5.28
C GLN A 274 4.26 -63.04 3.95
N GLU A 275 3.98 -64.33 3.79
CA GLU A 275 4.37 -65.13 2.63
C GLU A 275 3.13 -65.80 2.00
N SER A 276 3.23 -66.14 0.71
CA SER A 276 2.16 -66.86 0.01
C SER A 276 2.03 -68.28 0.54
N VAL A 277 0.80 -68.78 0.71
CA VAL A 277 0.51 -70.09 1.32
C VAL A 277 -0.58 -70.80 0.54
N ASP A 278 -0.41 -72.10 0.33
CA ASP A 278 -1.46 -72.96 -0.21
C ASP A 278 -2.22 -73.64 0.94
N TYR A 279 -3.52 -73.90 0.80
CA TYR A 279 -4.30 -74.54 1.85
C TYR A 279 -5.31 -75.54 1.32
N ARG A 280 -5.73 -76.45 2.20
CA ARG A 280 -6.76 -77.46 1.95
C ARG A 280 -7.56 -77.71 3.22
N VAL A 281 -8.84 -78.01 3.10
CA VAL A 281 -9.70 -78.35 4.23
C VAL A 281 -9.99 -79.84 4.22
N THR A 282 -9.86 -80.48 5.39
CA THR A 282 -10.06 -81.91 5.60
C THR A 282 -11.02 -82.14 6.76
N CYS A 283 -11.96 -83.08 6.60
CA CYS A 283 -12.86 -83.51 7.68
C CYS A 283 -13.25 -84.97 7.46
N GLU A 284 -13.21 -85.78 8.52
CA GLU A 284 -13.40 -87.23 8.47
C GLU A 284 -12.46 -87.89 7.43
N LYS A 285 -13.03 -88.34 6.30
CA LYS A 285 -12.31 -88.97 5.19
C LYS A 285 -12.40 -88.15 3.89
N PHE A 286 -12.96 -86.94 3.95
CA PHE A 286 -13.12 -86.03 2.80
C PHE A 286 -12.06 -84.92 2.84
N SER A 287 -11.61 -84.54 1.65
CA SER A 287 -10.62 -83.50 1.44
C SER A 287 -11.02 -82.64 0.25
N THR A 288 -10.87 -81.33 0.38
CA THR A 288 -11.03 -80.40 -0.73
C THR A 288 -9.83 -80.40 -1.69
N LEU A 289 -9.93 -79.64 -2.78
CA LEU A 289 -8.80 -79.27 -3.63
C LEU A 289 -7.83 -78.35 -2.87
N ARG A 290 -6.60 -78.23 -3.37
CA ARG A 290 -5.63 -77.25 -2.88
C ARG A 290 -5.94 -75.87 -3.48
N TYR A 291 -5.98 -74.88 -2.60
CA TYR A 291 -6.31 -73.49 -2.84
C TYR A 291 -5.10 -72.62 -2.54
N SER A 292 -4.93 -71.47 -3.22
CA SER A 292 -3.70 -70.67 -3.13
C SER A 292 -3.99 -69.23 -2.68
N ILE A 293 -3.22 -68.77 -1.68
CA ILE A 293 -3.23 -67.41 -1.15
C ILE A 293 -1.94 -66.73 -1.56
N LYS A 294 -2.03 -65.73 -2.45
CA LYS A 294 -0.88 -64.97 -2.91
C LYS A 294 -0.73 -63.69 -2.09
N VAL A 295 0.43 -63.50 -1.47
CA VAL A 295 0.76 -62.32 -0.66
C VAL A 295 1.65 -61.39 -1.47
N MET A 296 1.28 -60.11 -1.54
CA MET A 296 2.03 -59.08 -2.26
C MET A 296 2.20 -57.81 -1.38
N PRO A 297 3.32 -57.08 -1.49
CA PRO A 297 3.50 -55.81 -0.81
C PRO A 297 2.59 -54.72 -1.40
N ARG A 298 2.06 -53.82 -0.56
CA ARG A 298 1.29 -52.64 -1.00
C ARG A 298 2.20 -51.63 -1.75
N PRO A 299 1.68 -50.84 -2.71
CA PRO A 299 2.45 -49.77 -3.34
C PRO A 299 2.85 -48.71 -2.31
N GLN A 300 4.09 -48.23 -2.38
CA GLN A 300 4.63 -47.18 -1.52
C GLN A 300 5.22 -46.02 -2.35
N VAL A 301 5.25 -44.83 -1.75
CA VAL A 301 5.91 -43.65 -2.35
C VAL A 301 7.42 -43.83 -2.22
N LYS A 302 8.12 -43.94 -3.34
CA LYS A 302 9.58 -44.04 -3.42
C LYS A 302 10.25 -42.67 -3.30
N SER A 303 9.72 -41.68 -4.01
CA SER A 303 10.17 -40.30 -3.94
C SER A 303 9.02 -39.33 -4.23
N MET A 304 9.11 -38.15 -3.61
CA MET A 304 8.16 -37.07 -3.79
C MET A 304 8.94 -35.75 -3.90
N GLN A 305 8.67 -35.00 -4.97
CA GLN A 305 9.32 -33.74 -5.28
C GLN A 305 8.28 -32.64 -5.43
N LEU A 306 8.41 -31.58 -4.62
CA LEU A 306 7.55 -30.40 -4.70
C LEU A 306 8.29 -29.28 -5.45
N THR A 307 7.61 -28.66 -6.41
CA THR A 307 8.06 -27.44 -7.10
C THR A 307 7.05 -26.34 -6.87
N LEU A 308 7.49 -25.23 -6.28
CA LEU A 308 6.69 -24.07 -5.95
C LEU A 308 6.81 -23.03 -7.07
N PHE A 309 5.69 -22.66 -7.67
CA PHE A 309 5.58 -21.55 -8.61
C PHE A 309 4.90 -20.39 -7.88
N GLN A 310 5.67 -19.36 -7.54
CA GLN A 310 5.16 -18.16 -6.90
C GLN A 310 4.18 -17.40 -7.82
N PRO A 311 3.34 -16.51 -7.27
CA PRO A 311 2.41 -15.71 -8.05
C PRO A 311 3.14 -14.81 -9.05
N SER A 312 2.44 -14.42 -10.12
CA SER A 312 3.02 -13.65 -11.23
C SER A 312 3.63 -12.31 -10.81
N TYR A 313 3.17 -11.69 -9.71
CA TYR A 313 3.63 -10.38 -9.27
C TYR A 313 5.01 -10.38 -8.57
N ILE A 314 5.48 -11.54 -8.08
CA ILE A 314 6.78 -11.65 -7.38
C ILE A 314 7.95 -11.85 -8.37
N ALA A 315 7.66 -12.27 -9.61
CA ALA A 315 8.63 -12.44 -10.71
C ALA A 315 9.86 -13.32 -10.38
N THR A 316 9.74 -14.27 -9.44
CA THR A 316 10.80 -15.23 -9.07
C THR A 316 10.78 -16.53 -9.87
N GLN A 317 11.93 -17.20 -9.98
CA GLN A 317 12.03 -18.52 -10.60
C GLN A 317 11.37 -19.61 -9.71
N PRO A 318 10.91 -20.73 -10.31
CA PRO A 318 10.30 -21.83 -9.55
C PRO A 318 11.28 -22.43 -8.54
N ILE A 319 10.84 -22.62 -7.30
CA ILE A 319 11.66 -23.15 -6.21
C ILE A 319 11.42 -24.66 -6.08
N LYS A 320 12.48 -25.46 -6.18
CA LYS A 320 12.42 -26.91 -5.93
C LYS A 320 12.79 -27.21 -4.49
N LEU A 321 11.89 -27.83 -3.74
CA LEU A 321 12.16 -28.25 -2.35
C LEU A 321 13.00 -29.53 -2.30
N PRO A 322 13.68 -29.86 -1.19
CA PRO A 322 14.36 -31.14 -1.05
C PRO A 322 13.41 -32.33 -1.18
N GLU A 323 13.87 -33.44 -1.78
CA GLU A 323 13.07 -34.67 -1.93
C GLU A 323 12.54 -35.15 -0.57
N GLY A 324 11.26 -35.51 -0.51
CA GLY A 324 10.59 -35.98 0.72
C GLY A 324 10.05 -34.88 1.64
N THR A 325 10.26 -33.59 1.32
CA THR A 325 9.66 -32.48 2.06
C THR A 325 8.21 -32.27 1.62
N GLY A 326 7.24 -32.53 2.49
CA GLY A 326 5.82 -32.29 2.18
C GLY A 326 5.19 -31.12 2.92
N ASP A 327 5.71 -30.74 4.09
CA ASP A 327 5.23 -29.57 4.83
C ASP A 327 5.96 -28.32 4.35
N THR A 328 5.22 -27.33 3.89
CA THR A 328 5.79 -26.07 3.39
C THR A 328 4.81 -24.92 3.55
N THR A 329 5.35 -23.70 3.67
CA THR A 329 4.56 -22.47 3.65
C THR A 329 4.71 -21.83 2.27
N VAL A 330 3.59 -21.42 1.68
CA VAL A 330 3.54 -20.85 0.34
C VAL A 330 2.53 -19.69 0.34
N LEU A 331 2.81 -18.64 -0.42
CA LEU A 331 1.89 -17.51 -0.55
C LEU A 331 0.61 -17.92 -1.29
N ALA A 332 -0.53 -17.45 -0.81
CA ALA A 332 -1.83 -17.70 -1.45
C ALA A 332 -1.81 -17.28 -2.94
N GLY A 333 -2.38 -18.10 -3.82
CA GLY A 333 -2.33 -17.91 -5.28
C GLY A 333 -1.09 -18.52 -5.96
N SER A 334 -0.17 -19.10 -5.20
CA SER A 334 0.95 -19.87 -5.77
C SER A 334 0.48 -21.21 -6.31
N ARG A 335 1.11 -21.69 -7.39
CA ARG A 335 0.89 -23.04 -7.93
C ARG A 335 1.92 -24.01 -7.39
N VAL A 336 1.46 -25.12 -6.84
CA VAL A 336 2.33 -26.19 -6.33
C VAL A 336 2.21 -27.38 -7.27
N ARG A 337 3.34 -27.80 -7.84
CA ARG A 337 3.45 -29.03 -8.63
C ARG A 337 4.07 -30.12 -7.76
N ILE A 338 3.33 -31.21 -7.60
CA ILE A 338 3.74 -32.38 -6.84
C ILE A 338 4.02 -33.51 -7.83
N GLU A 339 5.26 -33.98 -7.85
CA GLU A 339 5.70 -35.12 -8.64
C GLU A 339 5.95 -36.31 -7.70
N VAL A 340 5.25 -37.42 -7.94
CA VAL A 340 5.31 -38.62 -7.10
C VAL A 340 5.79 -39.80 -7.93
N THR A 341 6.74 -40.56 -7.38
CA THR A 341 7.21 -41.83 -7.95
C THR A 341 6.94 -42.97 -6.98
N ALA A 342 6.26 -44.02 -7.42
CA ALA A 342 6.00 -45.23 -6.65
C ALA A 342 7.08 -46.31 -6.88
N ASP A 343 7.13 -47.29 -5.99
CA ASP A 343 8.01 -48.45 -6.07
C ASP A 343 7.49 -49.57 -7.01
N GLN A 344 6.21 -49.50 -7.40
CA GLN A 344 5.50 -50.49 -8.20
C GLN A 344 4.69 -49.84 -9.34
N ASN A 345 4.27 -50.66 -10.32
CA ASN A 345 3.37 -50.21 -11.39
C ASN A 345 1.97 -49.90 -10.83
N LEU A 346 1.44 -48.74 -11.22
CA LEU A 346 0.17 -48.21 -10.74
C LEU A 346 -0.92 -48.40 -11.80
N ALA A 347 -2.12 -48.80 -11.36
CA ALA A 347 -3.35 -48.67 -12.16
C ALA A 347 -3.94 -47.26 -12.04
N SER A 348 -3.89 -46.68 -10.84
CA SER A 348 -4.32 -45.31 -10.58
C SER A 348 -3.46 -44.66 -9.50
N GLY A 349 -3.26 -43.34 -9.62
CA GLY A 349 -2.56 -42.52 -8.64
C GLY A 349 -3.30 -41.20 -8.47
N GLY A 350 -3.29 -40.64 -7.27
CA GLY A 350 -4.03 -39.41 -6.98
C GLY A 350 -3.61 -38.73 -5.69
N LEU A 351 -4.20 -37.57 -5.45
CA LEU A 351 -4.02 -36.78 -4.23
C LEU A 351 -5.35 -36.56 -3.54
N LEU A 352 -5.39 -36.84 -2.24
CA LEU A 352 -6.50 -36.49 -1.36
C LEU A 352 -6.24 -35.10 -0.78
N LEU A 353 -6.95 -34.08 -1.23
CA LEU A 353 -6.82 -32.70 -0.77
C LEU A 353 -7.88 -32.39 0.29
N THR A 354 -7.50 -31.76 1.40
CA THR A 354 -8.39 -31.32 2.49
C THR A 354 -8.08 -29.86 2.85
N PRO A 355 -9.00 -28.90 2.67
CA PRO A 355 -10.36 -29.04 2.13
C PRO A 355 -10.35 -29.27 0.60
N GLY A 356 -11.10 -30.26 0.11
CA GLY A 356 -11.14 -30.59 -1.32
C GLY A 356 -11.72 -31.97 -1.61
N ALA A 357 -11.77 -32.31 -2.90
CA ALA A 357 -12.09 -33.65 -3.38
C ALA A 357 -10.81 -34.43 -3.71
N THR A 358 -10.90 -35.76 -3.68
CA THR A 358 -9.82 -36.62 -4.19
C THR A 358 -9.63 -36.38 -5.68
N GLN A 359 -8.40 -36.05 -6.07
CA GLN A 359 -8.02 -35.80 -7.46
C GLN A 359 -7.27 -37.02 -8.01
N THR A 360 -7.81 -37.63 -9.06
CA THR A 360 -7.15 -38.71 -9.80
C THR A 360 -6.24 -38.11 -10.86
N CYS A 361 -5.02 -38.62 -10.99
CA CYS A 361 -4.01 -38.10 -11.90
C CYS A 361 -3.67 -39.11 -12.99
N ASP A 362 -3.35 -38.60 -14.18
CA ASP A 362 -2.87 -39.43 -15.28
C ASP A 362 -1.44 -39.90 -15.01
N ILE A 363 -1.19 -41.19 -15.23
CA ILE A 363 0.11 -41.82 -14.99
C ILE A 363 1.03 -41.54 -16.18
N VAL A 364 2.17 -40.89 -15.93
CA VAL A 364 3.12 -40.45 -16.97
C VAL A 364 4.11 -41.54 -17.37
N LYS A 365 4.60 -42.38 -16.43
CA LYS A 365 5.62 -43.43 -16.69
C LYS A 365 5.37 -44.76 -15.96
N GLN A 366 4.16 -45.33 -16.03
CA GLN A 366 3.70 -46.56 -15.32
C GLN A 366 3.86 -46.57 -13.77
N THR A 367 4.74 -45.73 -13.21
CA THR A 367 5.17 -45.68 -11.81
C THR A 367 5.18 -44.24 -11.27
N SER A 368 4.91 -43.23 -12.10
CA SER A 368 4.96 -41.82 -11.71
C SER A 368 3.78 -41.01 -12.24
N PHE A 369 3.33 -40.03 -11.46
CA PHE A 369 2.33 -39.05 -11.85
C PHE A 369 2.70 -37.66 -11.31
N ALA A 370 2.10 -36.63 -11.90
CA ALA A 370 2.27 -35.25 -11.45
C ALA A 370 0.91 -34.57 -11.34
N TYR A 371 0.76 -33.72 -10.34
CA TYR A 371 -0.44 -32.90 -10.17
C TYR A 371 -0.04 -31.47 -9.84
N GLU A 372 -0.73 -30.51 -10.44
CA GLU A 372 -0.51 -29.09 -10.22
C GLU A 372 -1.83 -28.45 -9.80
N PHE A 373 -1.82 -27.72 -8.69
CA PHE A 373 -2.97 -26.97 -8.21
C PHE A 373 -2.54 -25.65 -7.58
N GLU A 374 -3.50 -24.74 -7.48
CA GLU A 374 -3.32 -23.43 -6.87
C GLU A 374 -3.72 -23.47 -5.39
N VAL A 375 -2.86 -22.91 -4.53
CA VAL A 375 -3.07 -22.90 -3.08
C VAL A 375 -3.81 -21.63 -2.69
N ALA A 376 -5.11 -21.73 -2.43
CA ALA A 376 -5.92 -20.61 -1.93
C ALA A 376 -6.02 -20.57 -0.40
N THR A 377 -6.07 -21.72 0.25
CA THR A 377 -6.15 -21.86 1.71
C THR A 377 -5.21 -22.95 2.19
N THR A 378 -4.92 -22.98 3.49
CA THR A 378 -4.09 -24.04 4.09
C THR A 378 -4.69 -25.40 3.75
N THR A 379 -3.96 -26.18 2.94
CA THR A 379 -4.44 -27.42 2.34
C THR A 379 -3.56 -28.56 2.81
N SER A 380 -4.16 -29.57 3.41
CA SER A 380 -3.49 -30.84 3.69
C SER A 380 -3.68 -31.79 2.52
N PHE A 381 -2.61 -32.46 2.10
CA PHE A 381 -2.65 -33.44 1.02
C PHE A 381 -2.09 -34.80 1.46
N ALA A 382 -2.71 -35.87 0.99
CA ALA A 382 -2.25 -37.23 1.19
C ALA A 382 -2.19 -37.97 -0.14
N VAL A 383 -1.16 -38.79 -0.35
CA VAL A 383 -0.94 -39.49 -1.63
C VAL A 383 -1.73 -40.79 -1.68
N TYR A 384 -2.58 -40.96 -2.69
CA TYR A 384 -3.35 -42.17 -2.96
C TYR A 384 -2.70 -42.97 -4.09
N LEU A 385 -2.42 -44.26 -3.85
CA LEU A 385 -1.82 -45.17 -4.82
C LEU A 385 -2.62 -46.46 -4.93
N GLU A 386 -2.88 -46.93 -6.16
CA GLU A 386 -3.50 -48.21 -6.45
C GLU A 386 -2.67 -48.97 -7.48
N SER A 387 -2.20 -50.17 -7.11
CA SER A 387 -1.45 -51.04 -8.01
C SER A 387 -2.35 -51.68 -9.08
N GLU A 388 -1.76 -52.21 -10.16
CA GLU A 388 -2.48 -52.99 -11.19
C GLU A 388 -3.31 -54.15 -10.64
N MET A 389 -2.93 -54.67 -9.48
CA MET A 389 -3.58 -55.81 -8.82
C MET A 389 -4.66 -55.39 -7.82
N GLY A 390 -5.05 -54.10 -7.79
CA GLY A 390 -6.11 -53.57 -6.92
C GLY A 390 -5.70 -53.33 -5.46
N LEU A 391 -4.41 -53.46 -5.12
CA LEU A 391 -3.91 -53.17 -3.77
C LEU A 391 -3.65 -51.66 -3.62
N ARG A 392 -4.20 -51.09 -2.54
CA ARG A 392 -4.05 -49.67 -2.17
C ARG A 392 -3.02 -49.48 -1.08
N ASN A 393 -2.38 -48.31 -1.05
CA ASN A 393 -1.50 -47.94 0.06
C ASN A 393 -2.28 -47.74 1.37
N GLU A 394 -1.68 -48.13 2.50
CA GLU A 394 -2.32 -48.07 3.82
C GLU A 394 -1.79 -46.88 4.60
N LYS A 395 -2.69 -46.10 5.23
CA LYS A 395 -2.38 -44.87 6.00
C LYS A 395 -1.46 -43.89 5.23
N PRO A 396 -1.98 -43.19 4.21
CA PRO A 396 -1.17 -42.23 3.48
C PRO A 396 -0.68 -41.12 4.42
N VAL A 397 0.62 -40.78 4.33
CA VAL A 397 1.22 -39.68 5.09
C VAL A 397 0.55 -38.39 4.65
N SER A 398 -0.02 -37.66 5.62
CA SER A 398 -0.63 -36.35 5.38
C SER A 398 0.44 -35.28 5.53
N TYR A 399 0.55 -34.43 4.52
CA TYR A 399 1.42 -33.26 4.50
C TYR A 399 0.56 -32.00 4.49
N THR A 400 1.06 -30.89 5.05
CA THR A 400 0.33 -29.63 5.13
C THR A 400 1.05 -28.52 4.39
N ILE A 401 0.36 -27.93 3.42
CA ILE A 401 0.79 -26.70 2.74
C ILE A 401 0.08 -25.53 3.41
N THR A 402 0.82 -24.73 4.17
CA THR A 402 0.28 -23.54 4.85
C THR A 402 0.20 -22.38 3.86
N ALA A 403 -1.00 -21.81 3.70
CA ALA A 403 -1.20 -20.62 2.86
C ALA A 403 -0.87 -19.36 3.69
N ALA A 404 0.29 -18.76 3.42
CA ALA A 404 0.63 -17.42 3.93
C ALA A 404 -0.14 -16.37 3.10
N HIS A 405 -0.62 -15.33 3.75
CA HIS A 405 -1.24 -14.19 3.08
C HIS A 405 -0.22 -13.06 2.98
N ASP A 406 -0.30 -12.30 1.89
CA ASP A 406 0.52 -11.11 1.72
C ASP A 406 0.07 -10.00 2.69
N GLY A 407 1.04 -9.30 3.28
CA GLY A 407 0.78 -8.20 4.20
C GLY A 407 0.38 -6.93 3.46
N ALA A 408 -0.32 -6.03 4.14
CA ALA A 408 -0.50 -4.68 3.61
C ALA A 408 0.79 -3.87 3.77
N PRO A 409 1.12 -2.96 2.84
CA PRO A 409 2.28 -2.10 2.96
C PRO A 409 2.17 -1.19 4.20
N THR A 410 3.29 -0.64 4.65
CA THR A 410 3.32 0.39 5.69
C THR A 410 3.63 1.74 5.06
N ILE A 411 2.89 2.78 5.45
CA ILE A 411 3.08 4.14 4.93
C ILE A 411 3.11 5.16 6.07
N GLU A 412 4.05 6.10 5.99
CA GLU A 412 4.21 7.18 6.95
C GLU A 412 4.41 8.52 6.23
N LEU A 413 3.69 9.55 6.68
CA LEU A 413 3.89 10.94 6.24
C LEU A 413 4.86 11.62 7.21
N LEU A 414 6.08 11.90 6.75
CA LEU A 414 7.12 12.52 7.58
C LEU A 414 7.00 14.06 7.64
N LYS A 415 6.54 14.69 6.55
CA LYS A 415 6.29 16.14 6.50
C LYS A 415 5.02 16.42 5.68
N PRO A 416 4.11 17.29 6.15
CA PRO A 416 4.13 18.00 7.44
C PRO A 416 3.71 17.15 8.65
N ALA A 417 3.14 15.95 8.45
CA ALA A 417 2.65 15.05 9.51
C ALA A 417 1.59 15.64 10.48
N GLN A 418 1.07 16.83 10.18
CA GLN A 418 0.07 17.53 10.97
C GLN A 418 -0.80 18.41 10.06
N ASP A 419 -1.91 18.90 10.60
CA ASP A 419 -2.71 19.93 9.96
C ASP A 419 -1.91 21.23 9.87
N VAL A 420 -1.96 21.87 8.70
CA VAL A 420 -1.20 23.08 8.43
C VAL A 420 -2.11 24.19 7.91
N PRO A 421 -1.86 25.46 8.29
CA PRO A 421 -2.47 26.57 7.57
C PRO A 421 -1.97 26.59 6.12
N PHE A 422 -2.74 27.20 5.23
CA PHE A 422 -2.33 27.37 3.84
C PHE A 422 -1.02 28.19 3.75
N PRO A 423 0.06 27.64 3.18
CA PRO A 423 1.35 28.31 3.15
C PRO A 423 1.34 29.51 2.21
N THR A 424 1.90 30.64 2.65
CA THR A 424 2.00 31.88 1.85
C THR A 424 2.81 31.69 0.57
N SER A 425 3.82 30.79 0.60
CA SER A 425 4.61 30.38 -0.56
C SER A 425 3.81 29.58 -1.60
N ARG A 426 2.56 29.19 -1.28
CA ARG A 426 1.67 28.35 -2.09
C ARG A 426 2.28 27.02 -2.51
N ARG A 427 3.31 26.59 -1.76
CA ARG A 427 4.03 25.34 -1.92
C ARG A 427 4.04 24.59 -0.59
N LEU A 428 3.64 23.33 -0.63
CA LEU A 428 3.74 22.42 0.51
C LEU A 428 4.60 21.22 0.14
N ASP A 429 5.72 21.04 0.84
CA ASP A 429 6.58 19.89 0.63
C ASP A 429 6.02 18.68 1.40
N ILE A 430 5.58 17.67 0.66
CA ILE A 430 5.06 16.41 1.20
C ILE A 430 6.20 15.37 1.18
N LYS A 431 6.55 14.83 2.34
CA LYS A 431 7.55 13.75 2.44
C LYS A 431 6.90 12.47 2.91
N VAL A 432 6.96 11.42 2.10
CA VAL A 432 6.32 10.12 2.36
C VAL A 432 7.34 9.00 2.30
N VAL A 433 7.24 8.06 3.24
CA VAL A 433 7.97 6.79 3.20
C VAL A 433 6.97 5.64 3.17
N ALA A 434 7.10 4.75 2.20
CA ALA A 434 6.32 3.54 2.10
C ALA A 434 7.24 2.30 2.05
N ARG A 435 6.90 1.25 2.81
CA ARG A 435 7.68 0.01 2.92
C ARG A 435 6.78 -1.20 2.77
N ASP A 436 7.28 -2.21 2.06
CA ASP A 436 6.56 -3.45 1.80
C ASP A 436 7.50 -4.64 1.63
N ASP A 437 7.01 -5.85 1.94
CA ASP A 437 7.80 -7.09 1.87
C ASP A 437 8.12 -7.50 0.42
N TYR A 438 7.17 -7.29 -0.51
CA TYR A 438 7.31 -7.65 -1.94
C TYR A 438 7.42 -6.43 -2.86
N GLY A 439 7.21 -5.23 -2.31
CA GLY A 439 7.55 -3.95 -2.88
C GLY A 439 6.35 -3.09 -3.23
N VAL A 440 6.47 -1.80 -2.93
CA VAL A 440 5.47 -0.77 -3.21
C VAL A 440 5.44 -0.48 -4.71
N LYS A 441 4.28 -0.69 -5.31
CA LYS A 441 4.04 -0.47 -6.74
C LYS A 441 3.70 0.98 -7.04
N ALA A 442 2.78 1.55 -6.27
CA ALA A 442 2.29 2.93 -6.43
C ALA A 442 2.15 3.64 -5.08
N THR A 443 2.30 4.96 -5.11
CA THR A 443 2.05 5.83 -3.96
C THR A 443 1.27 7.03 -4.46
N ILE A 444 0.02 7.16 -4.00
CA ILE A 444 -0.96 8.09 -4.56
C ILE A 444 -1.39 9.06 -3.46
N LEU A 445 -1.23 10.35 -3.71
CA LEU A 445 -1.81 11.42 -2.91
C LEU A 445 -3.28 11.60 -3.35
N TYR A 446 -4.20 11.38 -2.43
CA TYR A 446 -5.60 11.72 -2.62
C TYR A 446 -5.90 13.03 -1.90
N TYR A 447 -6.49 13.98 -2.61
CA TYR A 447 -6.93 15.23 -2.00
C TYR A 447 -8.34 15.60 -2.43
N ARG A 448 -9.00 16.37 -1.58
CA ARG A 448 -10.34 16.92 -1.79
C ARG A 448 -10.35 18.37 -1.33
N VAL A 449 -10.95 19.22 -2.16
CA VAL A 449 -11.12 20.65 -1.91
C VAL A 449 -12.55 20.91 -1.45
N GLY A 450 -12.73 21.43 -0.23
CA GLY A 450 -14.04 21.69 0.37
C GLY A 450 -14.86 20.42 0.59
N ASP A 451 -16.19 20.53 0.45
CA ASP A 451 -17.14 19.42 0.59
C ASP A 451 -17.42 18.69 -0.74
N ARG A 452 -16.57 18.88 -1.75
CA ARG A 452 -16.69 18.17 -3.04
C ARG A 452 -16.61 16.66 -2.83
N ASN A 453 -17.51 15.90 -3.45
CA ASN A 453 -17.53 14.43 -3.27
C ASN A 453 -16.36 13.71 -3.99
N ALA A 454 -15.69 14.36 -4.95
CA ALA A 454 -14.64 13.74 -5.75
C ALA A 454 -13.26 13.85 -5.08
N LEU A 455 -12.66 12.70 -4.77
CA LEU A 455 -11.24 12.57 -4.41
C LEU A 455 -10.40 12.61 -5.69
N ILE A 456 -9.42 13.51 -5.73
CA ILE A 456 -8.53 13.67 -6.89
C ILE A 456 -7.23 12.90 -6.61
N PRO A 457 -6.89 11.87 -7.40
CA PRO A 457 -5.65 11.12 -7.25
C PRO A 457 -4.47 11.82 -7.95
N GLN A 458 -3.34 11.92 -7.26
CA GLN A 458 -2.07 12.39 -7.78
C GLN A 458 -0.98 11.37 -7.49
N ASN A 459 -0.42 10.73 -8.52
CA ASN A 459 0.62 9.73 -8.32
C ASN A 459 1.96 10.40 -7.96
N LEU A 460 2.53 10.00 -6.82
CA LEU A 460 3.82 10.49 -6.32
C LEU A 460 5.00 9.67 -6.85
N LYS A 461 4.73 8.49 -7.43
CA LYS A 461 5.76 7.57 -7.95
C LYS A 461 5.79 7.58 -9.47
N PRO A 462 6.93 7.90 -10.11
CA PRO A 462 7.00 8.07 -11.57
C PRO A 462 6.97 6.75 -12.35
N ASN A 463 7.27 5.62 -11.70
CA ASN A 463 7.27 4.30 -12.32
C ASN A 463 6.46 3.29 -11.50
N PHE A 464 5.87 2.28 -12.14
CA PHE A 464 5.09 1.24 -11.46
C PHE A 464 5.92 0.00 -11.11
N LYS A 465 7.25 0.15 -10.95
CA LYS A 465 8.14 -0.97 -10.58
C LYS A 465 8.09 -1.20 -9.06
N PRO A 466 7.82 -2.42 -8.57
CA PRO A 466 7.83 -2.71 -7.14
C PRO A 466 9.22 -2.45 -6.54
N VAL A 467 9.27 -1.70 -5.44
CA VAL A 467 10.50 -1.44 -4.67
C VAL A 467 10.21 -1.66 -3.18
N PRO A 468 11.08 -2.36 -2.41
CA PRO A 468 10.83 -2.69 -1.01
C PRO A 468 10.62 -1.47 -0.12
N GLU A 469 11.34 -0.39 -0.40
CA GLU A 469 11.21 0.91 0.28
C GLU A 469 11.19 2.01 -0.78
N TYR A 470 10.21 2.90 -0.67
CA TYR A 470 10.07 4.08 -1.52
C TYR A 470 9.92 5.33 -0.65
N GLU A 471 10.88 6.23 -0.77
CA GLU A 471 10.88 7.55 -0.16
C GLU A 471 10.72 8.61 -1.26
N VAL A 472 9.80 9.55 -1.07
CA VAL A 472 9.58 10.66 -2.00
C VAL A 472 9.36 11.97 -1.26
N GLU A 473 10.02 13.01 -1.76
CA GLU A 473 9.72 14.41 -1.44
C GLU A 473 9.01 15.03 -2.65
N PHE A 474 7.75 15.40 -2.46
CA PHE A 474 6.89 15.96 -3.48
C PHE A 474 6.56 17.42 -3.18
N PRO A 475 7.08 18.38 -3.97
CA PRO A 475 6.73 19.79 -3.82
C PRO A 475 5.34 20.05 -4.41
N TRP A 476 4.32 20.07 -3.57
CA TRP A 476 2.94 20.27 -4.02
C TRP A 476 2.67 21.77 -4.23
N MET A 477 2.50 22.18 -5.49
CA MET A 477 2.10 23.54 -5.86
C MET A 477 0.58 23.72 -5.72
N LEU A 478 0.18 24.45 -4.69
CA LEU A 478 -1.22 24.68 -4.34
C LEU A 478 -1.89 25.77 -5.20
N ASP A 479 -1.11 26.56 -5.96
CA ASP A 479 -1.59 27.55 -6.93
C ASP A 479 -2.62 26.97 -7.92
N THR A 480 -2.43 25.70 -8.28
CA THR A 480 -3.27 25.01 -9.27
C THR A 480 -4.70 24.73 -8.77
N LEU A 481 -4.93 24.84 -7.45
CA LEU A 481 -6.18 24.43 -6.81
C LEU A 481 -7.24 25.53 -6.75
N ALA A 482 -6.93 26.77 -7.15
CA ALA A 482 -7.85 27.92 -7.18
C ALA A 482 -8.74 28.01 -5.92
N LEU A 483 -8.11 27.93 -4.74
CA LEU A 483 -8.81 27.84 -3.46
C LEU A 483 -9.40 29.19 -3.06
N GLN A 484 -10.67 29.18 -2.65
CA GLN A 484 -11.30 30.34 -2.04
C GLN A 484 -10.93 30.44 -0.55
N PRO A 485 -10.79 31.65 0.03
CA PRO A 485 -10.51 31.80 1.45
C PRO A 485 -11.58 31.13 2.32
N GLY A 486 -11.18 30.49 3.42
CA GLY A 486 -12.07 29.70 4.27
C GLY A 486 -12.39 28.28 3.76
N THR A 487 -11.77 27.82 2.66
CA THR A 487 -11.89 26.44 2.16
C THR A 487 -10.88 25.53 2.87
N LYS A 488 -11.30 24.30 3.19
CA LYS A 488 -10.42 23.26 3.72
C LYS A 488 -10.03 22.26 2.63
N VAL A 489 -8.75 21.93 2.52
CA VAL A 489 -8.29 20.86 1.65
C VAL A 489 -7.94 19.65 2.52
N SER A 490 -8.69 18.57 2.40
CA SER A 490 -8.38 17.31 3.08
C SER A 490 -7.52 16.45 2.16
N TYR A 491 -6.39 15.94 2.65
CA TYR A 491 -5.52 15.07 1.87
C TYR A 491 -5.01 13.88 2.70
N TYR A 492 -4.77 12.76 2.04
CA TYR A 492 -4.10 11.58 2.59
C TYR A 492 -3.31 10.90 1.49
N VAL A 493 -2.33 10.09 1.88
CA VAL A 493 -1.52 9.32 0.92
C VAL A 493 -1.84 7.84 1.07
N GLN A 494 -1.93 7.13 -0.05
CA GLN A 494 -2.16 5.71 -0.14
C GLN A 494 -0.93 5.03 -0.78
N ALA A 495 -0.43 3.96 -0.19
CA ALA A 495 0.51 3.04 -0.82
C ALA A 495 -0.22 1.79 -1.32
N GLU A 496 0.15 1.33 -2.50
CA GLU A 496 -0.36 0.09 -3.10
C GLU A 496 0.81 -0.86 -3.33
N ASP A 497 0.63 -2.12 -2.94
CA ASP A 497 1.59 -3.20 -3.18
C ASP A 497 1.51 -3.73 -4.63
N ALA A 498 2.29 -4.77 -4.91
CA ALA A 498 2.30 -5.45 -6.19
C ALA A 498 1.23 -6.56 -6.35
N CYS A 499 0.44 -6.85 -5.31
CA CYS A 499 -0.48 -7.99 -5.27
C CYS A 499 -1.59 -7.86 -6.34
N GLN A 500 -2.07 -9.01 -6.84
CA GLN A 500 -3.13 -9.12 -7.86
C GLN A 500 -4.11 -10.24 -7.48
N PRO A 501 -5.41 -10.13 -7.81
CA PRO A 501 -6.05 -9.11 -8.67
C PRO A 501 -6.32 -7.76 -8.01
N GLU A 502 -6.50 -7.71 -6.70
CA GLU A 502 -6.62 -6.46 -5.93
C GLU A 502 -5.34 -6.23 -5.12
N PRO A 503 -4.72 -5.04 -5.19
CA PRO A 503 -3.54 -4.72 -4.39
C PRO A 503 -3.93 -4.51 -2.92
N ASN A 504 -3.07 -4.92 -2.00
CA ASN A 504 -3.24 -4.47 -0.62
C ASN A 504 -2.87 -2.99 -0.53
N VAL A 505 -3.66 -2.27 0.25
CA VAL A 505 -3.52 -0.82 0.39
C VAL A 505 -3.31 -0.42 1.83
N ALA A 506 -2.50 0.61 2.04
CA ALA A 506 -2.37 1.28 3.32
C ALA A 506 -2.47 2.79 3.14
N THR A 507 -3.14 3.46 4.07
CA THR A 507 -3.41 4.90 4.01
C THR A 507 -2.89 5.61 5.24
N THR A 508 -2.44 6.85 5.06
CA THR A 508 -2.13 7.76 6.17
C THR A 508 -3.41 8.29 6.80
N PRO A 509 -3.35 8.89 8.01
CA PRO A 509 -4.42 9.76 8.49
C PRO A 509 -4.74 10.87 7.48
N THR A 510 -5.98 11.36 7.53
CA THR A 510 -6.40 12.52 6.74
C THR A 510 -5.89 13.79 7.42
N TYR A 511 -5.12 14.58 6.69
CA TYR A 511 -4.61 15.88 7.11
C TYR A 511 -5.38 17.00 6.42
N PHE A 512 -5.43 18.16 7.06
CA PHE A 512 -6.16 19.33 6.58
C PHE A 512 -5.21 20.50 6.31
N ILE A 513 -5.31 21.07 5.11
CA ILE A 513 -4.78 22.39 4.79
C ILE A 513 -5.93 23.38 4.96
N ASN A 514 -5.83 24.24 5.95
CA ASN A 514 -6.85 25.23 6.25
C ASN A 514 -6.47 26.55 5.57
N MET A 515 -7.22 26.95 4.54
CA MET A 515 -7.13 28.31 4.02
C MET A 515 -7.82 29.24 5.02
N PRO A 516 -7.09 30.14 5.70
CA PRO A 516 -7.73 31.10 6.59
C PRO A 516 -8.73 31.95 5.81
N SER A 517 -9.81 32.37 6.46
CA SER A 517 -10.68 33.39 5.88
C SER A 517 -9.94 34.73 5.85
N MET A 518 -10.39 35.65 5.00
CA MET A 518 -9.87 37.03 4.99
C MET A 518 -9.97 37.65 6.39
N TYR A 519 -11.08 37.39 7.11
CA TYR A 519 -11.28 37.80 8.49
C TYR A 519 -10.24 37.22 9.45
N ASP A 520 -9.94 35.92 9.37
CA ASP A 520 -8.97 35.28 10.26
C ASP A 520 -7.55 35.82 10.03
N MET A 521 -7.19 36.14 8.77
CA MET A 521 -5.93 36.81 8.44
C MET A 521 -5.85 38.18 9.10
N TYR A 522 -6.92 38.99 9.02
CA TYR A 522 -6.97 40.31 9.68
C TYR A 522 -6.90 40.21 11.20
N ARG A 523 -7.62 39.26 11.82
CA ARG A 523 -7.60 39.11 13.28
C ARG A 523 -6.22 38.71 13.81
N GLY A 524 -5.52 37.84 13.09
CA GLY A 524 -4.16 37.44 13.43
C GLY A 524 -3.21 38.63 13.45
N GLU A 525 -3.31 39.49 12.45
CA GLU A 525 -2.53 40.73 12.36
C GLU A 525 -2.95 41.78 13.38
N GLU A 526 -4.24 41.94 13.64
CA GLU A 526 -4.72 42.90 14.63
C GLU A 526 -4.22 42.56 16.04
N MET A 527 -4.14 41.25 16.37
CA MET A 527 -3.57 40.80 17.63
C MET A 527 -2.07 41.07 17.71
N SER A 528 -1.30 40.82 16.63
CA SER A 528 0.14 41.11 16.63
C SER A 528 0.44 42.61 16.71
N GLN A 529 -0.33 43.45 15.99
CA GLN A 529 -0.25 44.91 16.11
C GLN A 529 -0.63 45.41 17.51
N GLY A 530 -1.69 44.83 18.10
CA GLY A 530 -2.13 45.15 19.45
C GLY A 530 -1.08 44.82 20.51
N GLU A 531 -0.40 43.67 20.37
CA GLU A 531 0.68 43.26 21.28
C GLU A 531 1.85 44.25 21.23
N VAL A 532 2.28 44.66 20.03
CA VAL A 532 3.39 45.61 19.86
C VAL A 532 3.04 46.99 20.45
N ASN A 533 1.83 47.51 20.18
CA ASN A 533 1.36 48.77 20.77
C ASN A 533 1.34 48.69 22.31
N GLN A 534 0.78 47.63 22.88
CA GLN A 534 0.70 47.48 24.32
C GLN A 534 2.09 47.42 24.96
N LYS A 535 3.04 46.67 24.38
CA LYS A 535 4.42 46.62 24.86
C LYS A 535 5.11 47.99 24.78
N LEU A 536 4.86 48.76 23.71
CA LEU A 536 5.39 50.12 23.57
C LEU A 536 4.80 51.09 24.61
N GLU A 537 3.50 51.02 24.88
CA GLU A 537 2.84 51.83 25.92
C GLU A 537 3.36 51.49 27.32
N GLU A 538 3.48 50.20 27.65
CA GLU A 538 4.06 49.74 28.91
C GLU A 538 5.52 50.20 29.06
N TYR A 539 6.31 50.07 27.98
CA TYR A 539 7.68 50.55 27.94
C TYR A 539 7.76 52.07 28.16
N MET A 540 6.92 52.86 27.49
CA MET A 540 6.86 54.31 27.63
C MET A 540 6.50 54.73 29.07
N GLU A 541 5.50 54.10 29.68
CA GLU A 541 5.08 54.41 31.06
C GLU A 541 6.19 54.07 32.06
N ASN A 542 6.92 52.97 31.84
CA ASN A 542 8.10 52.61 32.63
C ASN A 542 9.22 53.69 32.53
N GLN A 543 9.47 54.21 31.32
CA GLN A 543 10.46 55.28 31.13
C GLN A 543 10.02 56.61 31.77
N LYS A 544 8.72 56.92 31.74
CA LYS A 544 8.17 58.11 32.40
C LYS A 544 8.32 58.04 33.92
N MET A 545 7.98 56.90 34.53
CA MET A 545 8.22 56.67 35.95
C MET A 545 9.70 56.80 36.33
N ARG A 546 10.59 56.27 35.48
CA ARG A 546 12.04 56.39 35.65
C ARG A 546 12.50 57.84 35.62
N ARG A 547 12.02 58.63 34.64
CA ARG A 547 12.31 60.07 34.55
C ARG A 547 11.87 60.81 35.80
N GLU A 548 10.65 60.55 36.28
CA GLU A 548 10.13 61.19 37.50
C GLU A 548 10.97 60.87 38.73
N ALA A 549 11.45 59.62 38.86
CA ALA A 549 12.36 59.23 39.94
C ALA A 549 13.70 59.99 39.87
N LEU A 550 14.27 60.13 38.68
CA LEU A 550 15.52 60.87 38.45
C LEU A 550 15.35 62.38 38.69
N MET A 551 14.24 62.99 38.26
CA MET A 551 13.93 64.40 38.52
C MET A 551 13.76 64.69 40.02
N LYS A 552 13.03 63.83 40.75
CA LYS A 552 12.86 63.98 42.20
C LYS A 552 14.21 63.92 42.93
N ALA A 553 15.06 62.97 42.52
CA ALA A 553 16.42 62.88 43.06
C ALA A 553 17.24 64.15 42.75
N TYR A 554 17.14 64.67 41.52
CA TYR A 554 17.80 65.90 41.11
C TYR A 554 17.35 67.13 41.91
N GLU A 555 16.03 67.33 42.10
CA GLU A 555 15.50 68.45 42.88
C GLU A 555 15.97 68.42 44.34
N GLN A 556 15.99 67.25 44.95
CA GLN A 556 16.48 67.05 46.32
C GLN A 556 17.97 67.38 46.44
N ILE A 557 18.80 66.91 45.49
CA ILE A 557 20.24 67.22 45.44
C ILE A 557 20.45 68.73 45.31
N LYS A 558 19.67 69.41 44.45
CA LYS A 558 19.76 70.85 44.19
C LYS A 558 19.34 71.71 45.40
N HIS A 559 18.41 71.26 46.22
CA HIS A 559 17.90 72.02 47.37
C HIS A 559 18.62 71.74 48.69
N GLU A 560 19.01 70.49 48.95
CA GLU A 560 19.53 70.08 50.26
C GLU A 560 21.06 69.89 50.30
N GLU A 561 21.73 69.98 49.14
CA GLU A 561 23.18 69.73 48.95
C GLU A 561 23.67 68.38 49.53
N LYS A 562 22.74 67.46 49.83
CA LYS A 562 23.01 66.14 50.41
C LYS A 562 22.09 65.10 49.81
N LEU A 563 22.66 63.91 49.59
CA LEU A 563 21.93 62.74 49.14
C LEU A 563 21.31 62.05 50.37
N ASP A 564 19.97 62.05 50.47
CA ASP A 564 19.27 61.21 51.45
C ASP A 564 19.25 59.74 50.99
N PHE A 565 19.08 58.82 51.93
CA PHE A 565 18.99 57.38 51.65
C PHE A 565 17.83 57.05 50.71
N GLU A 566 16.71 57.76 50.84
CA GLU A 566 15.52 57.61 50.00
C GLU A 566 15.81 57.99 48.53
N ALA A 567 16.58 59.06 48.29
CA ALA A 567 17.02 59.46 46.95
C ALA A 567 17.97 58.44 46.32
N THR A 568 18.88 57.87 47.12
CA THR A 568 19.83 56.84 46.66
C THR A 568 19.08 55.56 46.22
N GLN A 569 18.09 55.14 47.00
CA GLN A 569 17.26 53.97 46.68
C GLN A 569 16.38 54.21 45.44
N ALA A 570 15.86 55.43 45.25
CA ALA A 570 15.10 55.80 44.05
C ALA A 570 15.96 55.75 42.78
N ILE A 571 17.21 56.22 42.87
CA ILE A 571 18.20 56.12 41.79
C ILE A 571 18.56 54.66 41.50
N GLU A 572 18.82 53.84 42.53
CA GLU A 572 19.19 52.43 42.35
C GLU A 572 18.05 51.63 41.68
N LYS A 573 16.80 51.87 42.09
CA LYS A 573 15.62 51.33 41.41
C LYS A 573 15.50 51.81 39.96
N ALA A 574 15.81 53.08 39.69
CA ALA A 574 15.81 53.63 38.34
C ALA A 574 16.93 53.01 37.46
N ILE A 575 18.08 52.63 38.03
CA ILE A 575 19.13 51.89 37.32
C ILE A 575 18.67 50.46 37.02
N GLU A 576 18.13 49.74 38.00
CA GLU A 576 17.60 48.37 37.82
C GLU A 576 16.48 48.31 36.77
N GLN A 577 15.56 49.29 36.80
CA GLN A 577 14.51 49.44 35.78
C GLN A 577 15.09 49.71 34.39
N GLY A 578 16.23 50.40 34.31
CA GLY A 578 16.92 50.64 33.05
C GLY A 578 17.52 49.40 32.40
N GLU A 579 18.00 48.45 33.19
CA GLU A 579 18.48 47.17 32.66
C GLU A 579 17.31 46.33 32.09
N LYS A 580 16.18 46.31 32.79
CA LYS A 580 14.97 45.63 32.32
C LYS A 580 14.43 46.26 31.03
N SER A 581 14.43 47.59 30.96
CA SER A 581 13.97 48.30 29.77
C SER A 581 14.81 47.97 28.53
N GLN A 582 16.11 47.70 28.68
CA GLN A 582 16.95 47.31 27.55
C GLN A 582 16.55 45.95 26.95
N GLN A 583 16.06 45.04 27.80
CA GLN A 583 15.56 43.73 27.37
C GLN A 583 14.17 43.86 26.74
N GLU A 584 13.28 44.65 27.36
CA GLU A 584 11.95 45.00 26.81
C GLU A 584 12.08 45.65 25.43
N ALA A 585 13.03 46.57 25.23
CA ALA A 585 13.29 47.21 23.94
C ALA A 585 13.68 46.20 22.84
N LYS A 586 14.49 45.18 23.17
CA LYS A 586 14.83 44.11 22.21
C LYS A 586 13.60 43.26 21.86
N GLU A 587 12.80 42.90 22.85
CA GLU A 587 11.56 42.13 22.63
C GLU A 587 10.55 42.91 21.76
N ILE A 588 10.48 44.23 21.94
CA ILE A 588 9.67 45.12 21.10
C ILE A 588 10.19 45.15 19.66
N LEU A 589 11.51 45.29 19.46
CA LEU A 589 12.12 45.28 18.12
C LEU A 589 11.88 43.93 17.40
N GLU A 590 12.08 42.80 18.09
CA GLU A 590 11.79 41.47 17.51
C GLU A 590 10.31 41.27 17.19
N ALA A 591 9.41 41.76 18.06
CA ALA A 591 7.97 41.70 17.81
C ALA A 591 7.56 42.61 16.64
N PHE A 592 8.21 43.76 16.50
CA PHE A 592 8.00 44.71 15.41
C PHE A 592 8.54 44.16 14.06
N GLU A 593 9.71 43.52 14.04
CA GLU A 593 10.23 42.83 12.85
C GLU A 593 9.28 41.73 12.37
N LYS A 594 8.78 40.89 13.29
CA LYS A 594 7.75 39.88 12.98
C LYS A 594 6.48 40.52 12.44
N LEU A 595 6.07 41.66 13.00
CA LEU A 595 4.92 42.40 12.50
C LEU A 595 5.15 42.88 11.06
N GLN A 596 6.33 43.41 10.75
CA GLN A 596 6.70 43.82 9.40
C GLN A 596 6.69 42.65 8.42
N GLU A 597 7.32 41.53 8.78
CA GLU A 597 7.36 40.33 7.94
C GLU A 597 5.95 39.79 7.67
N ASN A 598 5.09 39.76 8.68
CA ASN A 598 3.69 39.35 8.52
C ASN A 598 2.93 40.29 7.58
N MET A 599 3.12 41.62 7.72
CA MET A 599 2.49 42.59 6.83
C MET A 599 3.00 42.52 5.39
N GLU A 600 4.31 42.37 5.17
CA GLU A 600 4.89 42.23 3.82
C GLU A 600 4.40 40.96 3.12
N ASN A 601 4.25 39.88 3.88
CA ASN A 601 3.75 38.61 3.38
C ASN A 601 2.21 38.58 3.23
N ASN A 602 1.50 39.56 3.78
CA ASN A 602 0.05 39.65 3.64
C ASN A 602 -0.33 40.38 2.34
N PRO A 603 -1.00 39.71 1.39
CA PRO A 603 -1.45 40.34 0.15
C PRO A 603 -2.52 41.43 0.34
N LEU A 604 -3.03 41.63 1.56
CA LEU A 604 -4.05 42.63 1.92
C LEU A 604 -3.45 43.92 2.49
N SER A 605 -2.14 43.97 2.67
CA SER A 605 -1.41 45.18 3.06
C SER A 605 -1.32 46.13 1.87
N SER A 606 -1.72 47.40 2.07
CA SER A 606 -1.53 48.41 1.02
C SER A 606 -0.05 48.80 0.92
N PRO A 607 0.46 49.12 -0.27
CA PRO A 607 1.85 49.60 -0.43
C PRO A 607 2.15 50.82 0.45
N GLU A 608 1.17 51.70 0.63
CA GLU A 608 1.28 52.89 1.49
C GLU A 608 1.37 52.52 2.98
N ALA A 609 0.65 51.48 3.44
CA ALA A 609 0.76 50.99 4.81
C ALA A 609 2.13 50.35 5.09
N LEU A 610 2.70 49.63 4.11
CA LEU A 610 4.05 49.09 4.21
C LEU A 610 5.09 50.20 4.30
N GLU A 611 4.96 51.26 3.48
CA GLU A 611 5.84 52.43 3.52
C GLU A 611 5.76 53.16 4.87
N ARG A 612 4.55 53.41 5.38
CA ARG A 612 4.37 54.02 6.70
C ARG A 612 4.94 53.14 7.81
N MET A 613 4.80 51.83 7.70
CA MET A 613 5.38 50.88 8.66
C MET A 613 6.92 50.88 8.61
N GLN A 614 7.52 51.04 7.42
CA GLN A 614 8.96 51.26 7.30
C GLN A 614 9.39 52.56 7.97
N LYS A 615 8.62 53.66 7.80
CA LYS A 615 8.90 54.92 8.48
C LYS A 615 8.80 54.80 10.01
N VAL A 616 7.80 54.07 10.51
CA VAL A 616 7.69 53.76 11.94
C VAL A 616 8.89 52.93 12.41
N SER A 617 9.40 51.99 11.59
CA SER A 617 10.63 51.23 11.89
C SER A 617 11.85 52.12 12.02
N GLU A 618 12.03 53.08 11.11
CA GLU A 618 13.14 54.04 11.17
C GLU A 618 13.08 54.83 12.47
N LEU A 619 11.91 55.37 12.82
CA LEU A 619 11.71 56.12 14.07
C LEU A 619 11.89 55.25 15.30
N LEU A 620 11.38 54.03 15.29
CA LEU A 620 11.52 53.08 16.38
C LEU A 620 12.98 52.71 16.62
N ASN A 621 13.74 52.47 15.55
CA ASN A 621 15.17 52.18 15.61
C ASN A 621 15.99 53.40 16.06
N GLU A 622 15.69 54.60 15.54
CA GLU A 622 16.36 55.84 15.93
C GLU A 622 16.14 56.16 17.42
N VAL A 623 14.92 55.95 17.90
CA VAL A 623 14.60 56.13 19.31
C VAL A 623 15.27 55.04 20.15
N LEU A 624 15.22 53.76 19.77
CA LEU A 624 15.79 52.64 20.53
C LEU A 624 17.31 52.40 20.32
N ASP A 625 18.04 53.34 19.72
CA ASP A 625 19.43 53.14 19.24
C ASP A 625 20.52 53.11 20.35
N GLU A 626 21.73 52.65 19.98
CA GLU A 626 22.96 52.58 20.77
C GLU A 626 23.32 53.84 21.57
N ASP A 627 22.98 55.04 21.08
CA ASP A 627 23.28 56.29 21.81
C ASP A 627 22.46 56.43 23.10
N THR A 628 21.23 55.90 23.14
CA THR A 628 20.45 55.83 24.39
C THR A 628 21.02 54.79 25.36
N LYS A 629 21.52 53.65 24.86
CA LYS A 629 22.25 52.67 25.68
C LYS A 629 23.52 53.27 26.28
N ARG A 630 24.30 54.02 25.49
CA ARG A 630 25.50 54.71 25.97
C ARG A 630 25.19 55.76 27.02
N MET A 631 24.14 56.55 26.83
CA MET A 631 23.70 57.53 27.83
C MET A 631 23.29 56.84 29.14
N MET A 632 22.57 55.72 29.06
CA MET A 632 22.19 54.93 30.25
C MET A 632 23.37 54.28 30.95
N GLU A 633 24.36 53.83 30.18
CA GLU A 633 25.58 53.22 30.69
C GLU A 633 26.49 54.26 31.35
N GLN A 634 26.60 55.46 30.76
CA GLN A 634 27.26 56.62 31.36
C GLN A 634 26.58 57.09 32.65
N LEU A 635 25.25 57.14 32.66
CA LEU A 635 24.47 57.46 33.86
C LEU A 635 24.73 56.40 34.95
N ARG A 636 24.74 55.11 34.58
CA ARG A 636 25.01 53.99 35.49
C ARG A 636 26.43 54.03 36.06
N GLU A 637 27.44 54.31 35.24
CA GLU A 637 28.83 54.45 35.67
C GLU A 637 29.02 55.67 36.58
N GLY A 638 28.43 56.81 36.22
CA GLY A 638 28.45 58.03 37.03
C GLY A 638 27.78 57.87 38.39
N LEU A 639 26.74 57.03 38.49
CA LEU A 639 26.03 56.74 39.73
C LEU A 639 26.70 55.66 40.60
N LYS A 640 27.53 54.78 40.02
CA LYS A 640 28.35 53.80 40.76
C LYS A 640 29.47 54.48 41.56
N ASP A 641 30.02 55.58 41.05
CA ASP A 641 31.08 56.36 41.70
C ASP A 641 30.51 57.48 42.58
N LEU A 642 29.87 57.11 43.69
CA LEU A 642 29.25 58.03 44.65
C LEU A 642 30.27 58.89 45.42
N LYS A 643 30.72 59.98 44.78
CA LYS A 643 31.15 61.23 45.41
C LYS A 643 30.57 62.39 44.58
N ILE A 644 29.31 62.71 44.82
CA ILE A 644 28.59 63.74 44.07
C ILE A 644 29.05 65.12 44.60
N ASP A 645 29.89 65.80 43.82
CA ASP A 645 30.21 67.21 44.00
C ASP A 645 29.07 68.03 43.34
N PRO A 646 28.49 69.08 43.96
CA PRO A 646 27.41 69.90 43.38
C PRO A 646 27.71 70.54 42.01
N LYS A 647 28.95 70.42 41.50
CA LYS A 647 29.34 70.83 40.14
C LYS A 647 29.04 69.78 39.05
N ASP A 648 28.81 68.51 39.41
CA ASP A 648 28.44 67.45 38.48
C ASP A 648 26.93 67.38 38.20
N ILE A 649 26.15 68.32 38.76
CA ILE A 649 24.71 68.49 38.57
C ILE A 649 24.34 68.70 37.08
N GLU A 650 25.27 69.24 36.26
CA GLU A 650 25.15 69.33 34.79
C GLU A 650 24.94 67.95 34.11
N LYS A 651 25.44 66.86 34.69
CA LYS A 651 25.21 65.50 34.15
C LYS A 651 23.76 65.04 34.30
N TYR A 652 22.99 65.62 35.22
CA TYR A 652 21.55 65.38 35.34
C TYR A 652 20.73 66.23 34.36
N GLU A 653 21.34 67.15 33.62
CA GLU A 653 20.71 67.85 32.50
C GLU A 653 20.32 66.86 31.37
N GLU A 654 20.96 65.69 31.32
CA GLU A 654 20.59 64.55 30.47
C GLU A 654 19.21 63.95 30.80
N ALA A 655 18.68 64.16 32.02
CA ALA A 655 17.30 63.79 32.35
C ALA A 655 16.27 64.61 31.58
N PHE A 656 16.64 65.80 31.07
CA PHE A 656 15.79 66.59 30.17
C PHE A 656 15.83 66.07 28.72
N LYS A 657 16.92 65.42 28.29
CA LYS A 657 16.96 64.72 26.99
C LYS A 657 16.05 63.49 26.95
N MET A 658 15.74 62.91 28.12
CA MET A 658 14.72 61.86 28.26
C MET A 658 13.32 62.34 27.86
N GLU A 659 13.03 63.64 27.94
CA GLU A 659 11.74 64.19 27.52
C GLU A 659 11.59 64.22 26.00
N GLU A 660 12.66 64.54 25.26
CA GLU A 660 12.69 64.42 23.80
C GLU A 660 12.56 62.96 23.36
N TYR A 661 13.23 62.04 24.07
CA TYR A 661 13.11 60.60 23.86
C TYR A 661 11.68 60.08 24.08
N LEU A 662 11.04 60.44 25.20
CA LEU A 662 9.65 60.07 25.49
C LEU A 662 8.68 60.64 24.45
N LYS A 663 8.90 61.87 23.98
CA LYS A 663 8.11 62.46 22.89
C LYS A 663 8.29 61.72 21.56
N GLY A 664 9.50 61.24 21.27
CA GLY A 664 9.79 60.39 20.11
C GLY A 664 9.05 59.04 20.18
N LEU A 665 9.03 58.40 21.35
CA LEU A 665 8.24 57.17 21.59
C LEU A 665 6.74 57.41 21.45
N ASP A 666 6.22 58.45 22.10
CA ASP A 666 4.80 58.82 22.08
C ASP A 666 4.33 59.10 20.63
N ARG A 667 5.16 59.79 19.85
CA ARG A 667 4.93 59.95 18.40
C ARG A 667 4.92 58.61 17.66
N THR A 668 5.88 57.74 17.93
CA THR A 668 5.98 56.44 17.25
C THR A 668 4.75 55.58 17.53
N ILE A 669 4.26 55.59 18.77
CA ILE A 669 3.01 54.92 19.18
C ILE A 669 1.80 55.53 18.47
N ASP A 670 1.68 56.86 18.41
CA ASP A 670 0.58 57.53 17.71
C ASP A 670 0.58 57.21 16.21
N LEU A 671 1.75 57.24 15.55
CA LEU A 671 1.91 56.90 14.14
C LEU A 671 1.59 55.42 13.87
N LEU A 672 2.06 54.50 14.72
CA LEU A 672 1.73 53.08 14.62
C LEU A 672 0.23 52.84 14.81
N THR A 673 -0.39 53.55 15.75
CA THR A 673 -1.84 53.53 15.99
C THR A 673 -2.60 54.04 14.77
N GLN A 674 -2.13 55.11 14.13
CA GLN A 674 -2.74 55.63 12.90
C GLN A 674 -2.63 54.64 11.73
N VAL A 675 -1.49 53.97 11.55
CA VAL A 675 -1.31 52.93 10.52
C VAL A 675 -2.26 51.76 10.79
N ARG A 676 -2.36 51.33 12.05
CA ARG A 676 -3.30 50.30 12.49
C ARG A 676 -4.74 50.70 12.20
N GLU A 677 -5.15 51.91 12.55
CA GLU A 677 -6.50 52.41 12.29
C GLU A 677 -6.80 52.46 10.79
N GLN A 678 -5.89 53.02 9.99
CA GLN A 678 -6.04 53.06 8.54
C GLN A 678 -6.15 51.64 7.94
N GLN A 679 -5.34 50.69 8.41
CA GLN A 679 -5.38 49.31 7.95
C GLN A 679 -6.65 48.59 8.40
N LYS A 680 -7.18 48.88 9.59
CA LYS A 680 -8.50 48.38 10.03
C LYS A 680 -9.62 48.88 9.11
N VAL A 681 -9.54 50.14 8.68
CA VAL A 681 -10.52 50.75 7.79
C VAL A 681 -10.38 50.22 6.36
N ASN A 682 -9.16 50.07 5.86
CA ASN A 682 -8.86 49.49 4.55
C ASN A 682 -9.22 48.00 4.44
N SER A 683 -8.96 47.21 5.50
CA SER A 683 -9.34 45.80 5.55
C SER A 683 -10.86 45.59 5.53
N LEU A 684 -11.61 46.49 6.19
CA LEU A 684 -13.07 46.51 6.12
C LEU A 684 -13.55 46.76 4.69
N ALA A 685 -12.92 47.70 3.97
CA ALA A 685 -13.21 47.96 2.56
C ALA A 685 -12.94 46.72 1.67
N LEU A 686 -11.74 46.13 1.78
CA LEU A 686 -11.37 44.92 1.03
C LEU A 686 -12.26 43.71 1.36
N ALA A 687 -12.68 43.57 2.61
CA ALA A 687 -13.60 42.51 3.01
C ALA A 687 -14.99 42.68 2.37
N ILE A 688 -15.50 43.91 2.26
CA ILE A 688 -16.76 44.20 1.56
C ILE A 688 -16.64 43.85 0.08
N GLU A 689 -15.53 44.18 -0.56
CA GLU A 689 -15.28 43.84 -1.98
C GLU A 689 -15.21 42.32 -2.20
N ASP A 690 -14.53 41.59 -1.32
CA ASP A 690 -14.47 40.13 -1.37
C ASP A 690 -15.85 39.48 -1.16
N LEU A 691 -16.62 39.96 -0.18
CA LEU A 691 -17.99 39.50 0.06
C LEU A 691 -18.89 39.76 -1.15
N LEU A 692 -18.79 40.93 -1.79
CA LEU A 692 -19.52 41.24 -3.01
C LEU A 692 -19.15 40.25 -4.12
N ARG A 693 -17.86 40.02 -4.35
CA ARG A 693 -17.38 39.11 -5.40
C ARG A 693 -17.85 37.66 -5.17
N ARG A 694 -17.79 37.18 -3.92
CA ARG A 694 -18.32 35.85 -3.56
C ARG A 694 -19.83 35.78 -3.76
N GLN A 695 -20.57 36.81 -3.35
CA GLN A 695 -22.01 36.87 -3.55
C GLN A 695 -22.38 36.88 -5.05
N GLU A 696 -21.61 37.58 -5.90
CA GLU A 696 -21.78 37.56 -7.36
C GLU A 696 -21.54 36.15 -7.92
N GLN A 697 -20.50 35.47 -7.45
CA GLN A 697 -20.21 34.10 -7.86
C GLN A 697 -21.35 33.16 -7.45
N ILE A 698 -21.79 33.19 -6.19
CA ILE A 698 -22.92 32.37 -5.71
C ILE A 698 -24.18 32.67 -6.53
N ALA A 699 -24.49 33.94 -6.79
CA ALA A 699 -25.66 34.32 -7.59
C ALA A 699 -25.56 33.80 -9.04
N SER A 700 -24.38 33.86 -9.64
CA SER A 700 -24.14 33.36 -11.00
C SER A 700 -24.28 31.83 -11.10
N GLU A 701 -23.73 31.10 -10.13
CA GLU A 701 -23.82 29.64 -10.07
C GLU A 701 -25.24 29.18 -9.76
N THR A 702 -25.95 29.89 -8.87
CA THR A 702 -27.37 29.66 -8.58
C THR A 702 -28.24 29.85 -9.82
N ALA A 703 -27.98 30.90 -10.61
CA ALA A 703 -28.67 31.14 -11.87
C ALA A 703 -28.40 30.05 -12.93
N ALA A 704 -27.15 29.57 -13.02
CA ALA A 704 -26.78 28.48 -13.92
C ALA A 704 -27.46 27.14 -13.53
N LEU A 705 -27.54 26.84 -12.23
CA LEU A 705 -28.24 25.66 -11.71
C LEU A 705 -29.76 25.76 -11.92
N LYS A 706 -30.34 26.97 -11.82
CA LYS A 706 -31.74 27.22 -12.13
C LYS A 706 -32.07 26.94 -13.60
N GLU A 707 -31.27 27.46 -14.53
CA GLU A 707 -31.50 27.25 -15.97
C GLU A 707 -31.44 25.76 -16.34
N LYS A 708 -30.55 25.00 -15.67
CA LYS A 708 -30.47 23.55 -15.83
C LYS A 708 -31.64 22.80 -15.18
N MET A 709 -32.08 23.24 -14.00
CA MET A 709 -33.24 22.68 -13.32
C MET A 709 -34.51 22.79 -14.17
N GLU A 710 -34.70 23.92 -14.84
CA GLU A 710 -35.84 24.16 -15.75
C GLU A 710 -35.79 23.31 -17.03
N LYS A 711 -34.60 22.89 -17.47
CA LYS A 711 -34.39 22.12 -18.72
C LYS A 711 -34.41 20.60 -18.53
N GLU A 712 -33.65 20.08 -17.56
CA GLU A 712 -33.37 18.63 -17.45
C GLU A 712 -33.41 18.06 -16.01
N GLY A 713 -33.63 18.91 -14.99
CA GLY A 713 -33.55 18.53 -13.57
C GLY A 713 -32.10 18.44 -13.06
N LEU A 714 -31.88 18.57 -11.74
CA LEU A 714 -30.53 18.51 -11.18
C LEU A 714 -30.04 17.07 -11.01
N SER A 715 -28.79 16.81 -11.41
CA SER A 715 -28.07 15.59 -11.04
C SER A 715 -27.68 15.58 -9.55
N ALA A 716 -27.27 14.41 -9.03
CA ALA A 716 -26.81 14.29 -7.64
C ALA A 716 -25.56 15.16 -7.34
N GLU A 717 -24.70 15.40 -8.33
CA GLU A 717 -23.56 16.32 -8.21
C GLU A 717 -24.03 17.77 -8.10
N GLU A 718 -25.01 18.17 -8.91
CA GLU A 718 -25.54 19.54 -8.92
C GLU A 718 -26.39 19.85 -7.68
N GLU A 719 -27.09 18.85 -7.11
CA GLU A 719 -27.73 18.98 -5.79
C GLU A 719 -26.69 19.19 -4.68
N SER A 720 -25.54 18.52 -4.76
CA SER A 720 -24.45 18.73 -3.80
C SER A 720 -23.82 20.12 -3.95
N GLN A 721 -23.69 20.62 -5.19
CA GLN A 721 -23.25 21.99 -5.47
C GLN A 721 -24.22 23.03 -4.90
N LEU A 722 -25.53 22.82 -5.07
CA LEU A 722 -26.55 23.71 -4.51
C LEU A 722 -26.47 23.79 -2.98
N LYS A 723 -26.15 22.66 -2.33
CA LYS A 723 -25.95 22.60 -0.88
C LYS A 723 -24.68 23.34 -0.45
N ASP A 724 -23.57 23.18 -1.17
CA ASP A 724 -22.32 23.92 -0.92
C ASP A 724 -22.54 25.43 -1.06
N LEU A 725 -23.26 25.87 -2.10
CA LEU A 725 -23.64 27.28 -2.28
C LEU A 725 -24.49 27.82 -1.13
N ALA A 726 -25.41 27.01 -0.59
CA ALA A 726 -26.24 27.40 0.56
C ALA A 726 -25.39 27.54 1.84
N ASP A 727 -24.38 26.70 2.01
CA ASP A 727 -23.46 26.76 3.15
C ASP A 727 -22.46 27.93 3.00
N GLN A 728 -22.01 28.23 1.77
CA GLN A 728 -21.23 29.44 1.47
C GLN A 728 -22.03 30.72 1.75
N GLN A 729 -23.32 30.74 1.43
CA GLN A 729 -24.20 31.86 1.77
C GLN A 729 -24.32 32.08 3.29
N GLU A 730 -24.39 31.01 4.09
CA GLU A 730 -24.37 31.14 5.55
C GLU A 730 -23.07 31.77 6.06
N LYS A 731 -21.93 31.41 5.46
CA LYS A 731 -20.63 32.00 5.80
C LYS A 731 -20.61 33.50 5.52
N ILE A 732 -21.12 33.94 4.37
CA ILE A 732 -21.27 35.37 4.05
C ILE A 732 -22.09 36.10 5.12
N GLY A 733 -23.19 35.51 5.58
CA GLY A 733 -24.00 36.08 6.66
C GLY A 733 -23.24 36.25 7.98
N LYS A 734 -22.41 35.27 8.36
CA LYS A 734 -21.56 35.33 9.57
C LYS A 734 -20.40 36.33 9.42
N GLU A 735 -19.77 36.39 8.25
CA GLU A 735 -18.71 37.36 7.95
C GLU A 735 -19.26 38.79 7.96
N LEU A 736 -20.47 39.03 7.45
CA LEU A 736 -21.16 40.32 7.57
C LEU A 736 -21.45 40.70 9.03
N GLU A 737 -21.83 39.75 9.88
CA GLU A 737 -22.01 40.01 11.32
C GLU A 737 -20.69 40.42 11.99
N GLN A 738 -19.59 39.78 11.61
CA GLN A 738 -18.26 40.14 12.10
C GLN A 738 -17.83 41.53 11.64
N LEU A 739 -18.07 41.88 10.36
CA LEU A 739 -17.80 43.21 9.84
C LEU A 739 -18.66 44.28 10.52
N GLN A 740 -19.91 43.98 10.84
CA GLN A 740 -20.74 44.89 11.64
C GLN A 740 -20.11 45.16 13.00
N LYS A 741 -19.69 44.12 13.74
CA LYS A 741 -19.03 44.30 15.05
C LYS A 741 -17.75 45.11 14.93
N GLN A 742 -16.94 44.88 13.89
CA GLN A 742 -15.71 45.63 13.64
C GLN A 742 -16.00 47.11 13.34
N SER A 743 -17.00 47.40 12.51
CA SER A 743 -17.43 48.77 12.23
C SER A 743 -17.96 49.49 13.48
N GLU A 744 -18.64 48.77 14.37
CA GLU A 744 -19.10 49.28 15.66
C GLU A 744 -17.93 49.55 16.60
N GLU A 745 -16.95 48.65 16.67
CA GLU A 745 -15.75 48.79 17.50
C GLU A 745 -14.91 50.01 17.09
N ILE A 746 -14.67 50.21 15.79
CA ILE A 746 -13.92 51.38 15.26
C ILE A 746 -14.59 52.71 15.68
N THR A 747 -15.90 52.71 15.88
CA THR A 747 -16.71 53.91 16.07
C THR A 747 -17.26 54.09 17.49
N LYS A 748 -17.02 53.15 18.42
CA LYS A 748 -17.65 53.06 19.75
C LYS A 748 -17.24 54.19 20.70
N ASP A 749 -15.98 54.61 20.65
CA ASP A 749 -15.39 55.56 21.60
C ASP A 749 -15.08 56.93 20.96
N ARG A 750 -15.65 57.22 19.79
CA ARG A 750 -15.40 58.45 19.01
C ARG A 750 -16.45 59.54 19.28
N LYS A 751 -16.00 60.77 19.47
CA LYS A 751 -16.86 61.96 19.64
C LYS A 751 -17.39 62.45 18.30
N GLN A 752 -18.46 63.25 18.33
CA GLN A 752 -19.08 63.84 17.12
C GLN A 752 -18.07 64.66 16.29
N ASP A 753 -17.14 65.36 16.95
CA ASP A 753 -16.12 66.18 16.29
C ASP A 753 -15.06 65.33 15.58
N ASP A 754 -14.77 64.12 16.07
CA ASP A 754 -13.79 63.19 15.46
C ASP A 754 -14.24 62.75 14.05
N PHE A 755 -15.55 62.59 13.86
CA PHE A 755 -16.13 62.26 12.54
C PHE A 755 -16.09 63.44 11.56
N GLN A 756 -16.12 64.68 12.04
CA GLN A 756 -16.04 65.86 11.16
C GLN A 756 -14.60 66.16 10.72
N GLN A 757 -13.62 65.75 11.52
CA GLN A 757 -12.21 65.97 11.25
C GLN A 757 -11.59 64.85 10.41
N ASN A 758 -12.16 63.64 10.45
CA ASN A 758 -11.62 62.48 9.75
C ASN A 758 -12.65 61.85 8.79
N PRO A 759 -12.52 62.08 7.46
CA PRO A 759 -13.47 61.56 6.47
C PRO A 759 -13.51 60.01 6.42
N LEU A 760 -12.40 59.33 6.74
CA LEU A 760 -12.37 57.86 6.83
C LEU A 760 -13.30 57.32 7.93
N LEU A 761 -13.37 57.99 9.08
CA LEU A 761 -14.24 57.61 10.19
C LEU A 761 -15.72 57.86 9.85
N GLU A 762 -16.01 58.91 9.07
CA GLU A 762 -17.36 59.18 8.57
C GLU A 762 -17.83 58.09 7.60
N ASP A 763 -16.97 57.63 6.70
CA ASP A 763 -17.29 56.54 5.77
C ASP A 763 -17.53 55.20 6.50
N VAL A 764 -16.74 54.88 7.52
CA VAL A 764 -16.97 53.69 8.38
C VAL A 764 -18.29 53.80 9.15
N LYS A 765 -18.64 54.99 9.65
CA LYS A 765 -19.92 55.24 10.30
C LYS A 765 -21.08 55.04 9.33
N ASN A 766 -20.96 55.49 8.07
CA ASN A 766 -21.96 55.28 7.04
C ASN A 766 -22.18 53.78 6.76
N ILE A 767 -21.10 53.00 6.69
CA ILE A 767 -21.14 51.54 6.55
C ILE A 767 -21.84 50.88 7.74
N ARG A 768 -21.46 51.24 8.97
CA ARG A 768 -22.08 50.74 10.21
C ARG A 768 -23.58 51.04 10.26
N ASP A 769 -23.97 52.28 10.00
CA ASP A 769 -25.36 52.71 10.05
C ASP A 769 -26.23 52.03 8.96
N ARG A 770 -25.65 51.67 7.80
CA ARG A 770 -26.35 50.87 6.77
C ARG A 770 -26.50 49.41 7.20
N MET A 771 -25.45 48.79 7.73
CA MET A 771 -25.52 47.42 8.23
C MET A 771 -26.55 47.25 9.35
N GLN A 772 -26.71 48.26 10.22
CA GLN A 772 -27.74 48.23 11.28
C GLN A 772 -29.18 48.42 10.76
N LYS A 773 -29.36 49.09 9.62
CA LYS A 773 -30.69 49.36 9.03
C LYS A 773 -31.22 48.22 8.17
N GLU A 774 -30.34 47.40 7.58
CA GLU A 774 -30.72 46.27 6.74
C GLU A 774 -30.74 44.95 7.53
N ASN A 775 -31.79 44.13 7.36
CA ASN A 775 -31.87 42.78 7.94
C ASN A 775 -31.12 41.75 7.08
N TYR A 776 -29.82 41.97 6.83
CA TYR A 776 -29.00 41.07 6.01
C TYR A 776 -28.90 39.65 6.60
N GLN A 777 -28.95 39.50 7.94
CA GLN A 777 -28.93 38.19 8.60
C GLN A 777 -30.15 37.32 8.23
N GLN A 778 -31.36 37.90 8.35
CA GLN A 778 -32.60 37.20 7.97
C GLN A 778 -32.58 36.84 6.49
N ARG A 779 -32.15 37.78 5.64
CA ARG A 779 -32.04 37.57 4.21
C ARG A 779 -31.06 36.44 3.86
N SER A 780 -29.91 36.36 4.54
CA SER A 780 -28.93 35.30 4.33
C SER A 780 -29.49 33.93 4.73
N GLU A 781 -30.24 33.85 5.83
CA GLU A 781 -30.96 32.64 6.21
C GLU A 781 -32.06 32.26 5.20
N ASP A 782 -32.78 33.24 4.68
CA ASP A 782 -33.85 33.00 3.70
C ASP A 782 -33.27 32.46 2.39
N ILE A 783 -32.18 33.03 1.87
CA ILE A 783 -31.46 32.49 0.70
C ILE A 783 -31.05 31.03 0.94
N LYS A 784 -30.50 30.72 2.12
CA LYS A 784 -30.12 29.35 2.47
C LYS A 784 -31.33 28.41 2.48
N LYS A 785 -32.43 28.81 3.13
CA LYS A 785 -33.66 28.01 3.20
C LYS A 785 -34.26 27.80 1.82
N ASP A 786 -34.24 28.83 0.97
CA ASP A 786 -34.78 28.79 -0.39
C ASP A 786 -33.96 27.84 -1.27
N MET A 787 -32.62 27.89 -1.19
CA MET A 787 -31.73 26.94 -1.87
C MET A 787 -31.94 25.50 -1.38
N GLN A 788 -32.06 25.28 -0.07
CA GLN A 788 -32.30 23.93 0.48
C GLN A 788 -33.67 23.37 0.08
N LYS A 789 -34.68 24.23 -0.09
CA LYS A 789 -36.02 23.87 -0.58
C LYS A 789 -36.08 23.78 -2.11
N LYS A 790 -34.98 24.05 -2.81
CA LYS A 790 -34.90 24.14 -4.28
C LYS A 790 -35.81 25.22 -4.88
N ASP A 791 -36.17 26.23 -4.09
CA ASP A 791 -36.87 27.42 -4.56
C ASP A 791 -35.85 28.45 -5.09
N LEU A 792 -35.36 28.20 -6.30
CA LEU A 792 -34.30 29.01 -6.91
C LEU A 792 -34.78 30.39 -7.36
N ASP A 793 -36.09 30.59 -7.52
CA ASP A 793 -36.68 31.91 -7.83
C ASP A 793 -36.59 32.85 -6.63
N SER A 794 -37.07 32.39 -5.47
CA SER A 794 -36.99 33.16 -4.21
C SER A 794 -35.53 33.40 -3.81
N ALA A 795 -34.68 32.36 -3.94
CA ALA A 795 -33.25 32.49 -3.68
C ALA A 795 -32.59 33.56 -4.57
N GLN A 796 -32.85 33.55 -5.88
CA GLN A 796 -32.28 34.53 -6.81
C GLN A 796 -32.75 35.97 -6.51
N GLN A 797 -34.02 36.15 -6.15
CA GLN A 797 -34.55 37.47 -5.79
C GLN A 797 -33.90 38.00 -4.49
N ASN A 798 -33.76 37.14 -3.48
CA ASN A 798 -33.10 37.50 -2.23
C ASN A 798 -31.60 37.78 -2.42
N GLN A 799 -30.92 37.01 -3.27
CA GLN A 799 -29.52 37.24 -3.68
C GLN A 799 -29.34 38.55 -4.43
N GLN A 800 -30.22 38.91 -5.38
CA GLN A 800 -30.14 40.19 -6.08
C GLN A 800 -30.25 41.37 -5.12
N ASN A 801 -31.14 41.27 -4.14
CA ASN A 801 -31.25 42.32 -3.16
C ASN A 801 -30.00 42.34 -2.24
N MET A 802 -29.37 41.18 -1.96
CA MET A 802 -28.10 41.09 -1.21
C MET A 802 -26.97 41.76 -1.97
N LEU A 803 -26.89 41.53 -3.29
CA LEU A 803 -25.94 42.18 -4.17
C LEU A 803 -26.11 43.70 -4.15
N LYS A 804 -27.35 44.22 -4.26
CA LYS A 804 -27.60 45.67 -4.15
C LYS A 804 -27.13 46.25 -2.81
N PHE A 805 -27.32 45.51 -1.72
CA PHE A 805 -26.84 45.92 -0.40
C PHE A 805 -25.30 45.96 -0.36
N LEU A 806 -24.64 44.89 -0.81
CA LEU A 806 -23.17 44.81 -0.88
C LEU A 806 -22.58 45.85 -1.85
N GLU A 807 -23.21 46.12 -2.99
CA GLU A 807 -22.84 47.21 -3.91
C GLU A 807 -22.93 48.58 -3.23
N SER A 808 -23.96 48.79 -2.40
CA SER A 808 -24.11 50.04 -1.65
C SER A 808 -23.01 50.22 -0.60
N LEU A 809 -22.58 49.13 0.04
CA LEU A 809 -21.42 49.12 0.95
C LEU A 809 -20.12 49.30 0.19
N LYS A 810 -19.98 48.67 -0.98
CA LYS A 810 -18.84 48.78 -1.87
C LYS A 810 -18.61 50.24 -2.30
N LYS A 811 -19.68 51.00 -2.54
CA LYS A 811 -19.58 52.42 -2.87
C LYS A 811 -18.94 53.24 -1.73
N ASP A 812 -19.31 52.96 -0.48
CA ASP A 812 -18.73 53.63 0.69
C ASP A 812 -17.27 53.14 0.91
N SER A 813 -17.02 51.85 0.65
CA SER A 813 -15.69 51.22 0.65
C SER A 813 -14.75 51.78 -0.43
N GLU A 814 -15.25 52.09 -1.62
CA GLU A 814 -14.47 52.72 -2.70
C GLU A 814 -14.01 54.13 -2.32
N GLN A 815 -14.79 54.86 -1.51
CA GLN A 815 -14.37 56.16 -0.96
C GLN A 815 -13.23 55.99 0.04
N ILE A 816 -13.32 54.98 0.92
CA ILE A 816 -12.24 54.59 1.83
C ILE A 816 -10.99 54.20 1.05
N SER A 817 -11.11 53.34 0.04
CA SER A 817 -10.00 52.89 -0.78
C SER A 817 -9.34 54.06 -1.52
N GLN A 818 -10.11 54.99 -2.08
CA GLN A 818 -9.57 56.20 -2.73
C GLN A 818 -8.80 57.11 -1.76
N GLN A 819 -9.28 57.22 -0.51
CA GLN A 819 -8.60 57.99 0.54
C GLN A 819 -7.34 57.27 1.07
N CYS A 820 -7.33 55.94 1.06
CA CYS A 820 -6.20 55.12 1.50
C CYS A 820 -5.17 54.78 0.40
N SER A 821 -5.48 55.03 -0.88
CA SER A 821 -4.64 54.66 -2.05
C SER A 821 -3.99 55.86 -2.75
N GLY A 822 -3.97 57.03 -2.14
CA GLY A 822 -3.27 58.19 -2.69
C GLY A 822 -4.01 58.98 -3.78
N GLY A 823 -5.33 59.20 -3.64
CA GLY A 823 -5.91 60.43 -4.19
C GLY A 823 -5.20 61.64 -3.55
N ALA A 824 -4.73 62.60 -4.36
CA ALA A 824 -3.85 63.73 -3.98
C ALA A 824 -3.76 63.98 -2.46
N PRO A 825 -2.56 63.87 -1.84
CA PRO A 825 -2.43 63.99 -0.39
C PRO A 825 -3.16 65.27 0.06
N PRO A 826 -3.97 65.22 1.13
CA PRO A 826 -4.59 66.42 1.64
C PRO A 826 -3.48 67.43 1.88
N GLN A 827 -3.49 68.50 1.08
CA GLN A 827 -2.49 69.55 1.15
C GLN A 827 -2.46 70.02 2.61
N ILE A 828 -1.31 69.86 3.28
CA ILE A 828 -1.24 70.14 4.72
C ILE A 828 -1.46 71.65 4.88
N ASP A 829 -2.62 72.05 5.40
CA ASP A 829 -2.92 73.46 5.61
C ASP A 829 -2.30 73.96 6.93
N LEU A 830 -1.02 74.32 6.87
CA LEU A 830 -0.32 74.96 7.99
C LEU A 830 -0.59 76.48 8.05
N SER A 831 -1.46 77.02 7.18
CA SER A 831 -1.66 78.48 7.08
C SER A 831 -2.20 79.09 8.37
N ALA A 832 -3.00 78.33 9.14
CA ALA A 832 -3.49 78.76 10.44
C ALA A 832 -2.33 78.92 11.46
N PHE A 833 -1.41 77.96 11.49
CA PHE A 833 -0.23 77.97 12.36
C PHE A 833 0.76 79.05 11.94
N ILE A 834 1.00 79.23 10.64
CA ILE A 834 1.85 80.31 10.09
C ILE A 834 1.30 81.69 10.50
N ARG A 835 -0.02 81.91 10.34
CA ARG A 835 -0.66 83.18 10.75
C ARG A 835 -0.55 83.42 12.26
N ARG A 836 -0.69 82.38 13.09
CA ARG A 836 -0.52 82.48 14.54
C ARG A 836 0.94 82.76 14.92
N ALA A 837 1.91 82.13 14.26
CA ALA A 837 3.34 82.36 14.49
C ALA A 837 3.74 83.80 14.18
N LEU A 838 3.29 84.32 13.03
CA LEU A 838 3.50 85.71 12.65
C LEU A 838 2.78 86.68 13.59
N ARG A 839 1.63 86.31 14.15
CA ARG A 839 0.93 87.11 15.16
C ARG A 839 1.72 87.21 16.45
N VAL A 840 2.21 86.08 16.99
CA VAL A 840 3.05 86.06 18.20
C VAL A 840 4.32 86.89 17.97
N SER A 841 4.99 86.72 16.83
CA SER A 841 6.17 87.51 16.44
C SER A 841 5.85 89.01 16.39
N LYS A 842 4.75 89.39 15.74
CA LYS A 842 4.31 90.80 15.64
C LYS A 842 3.96 91.40 17.00
N ASP A 843 3.21 90.68 17.83
CA ASP A 843 2.82 91.14 19.16
C ASP A 843 4.05 91.30 20.06
N GLN A 844 5.01 90.37 19.97
CA GLN A 844 6.29 90.47 20.67
C GLN A 844 7.14 91.66 20.20
N GLU A 845 7.17 91.93 18.89
CA GLU A 845 7.87 93.08 18.32
C GLU A 845 7.25 94.42 18.77
N MET A 846 5.92 94.48 18.89
CA MET A 846 5.24 95.66 19.45
C MET A 846 5.66 95.92 20.89
N LEU A 847 5.67 94.88 21.75
CA LEU A 847 6.12 95.02 23.14
C LEU A 847 7.60 95.42 23.25
N TYR A 848 8.45 94.91 22.36
CA TYR A 848 9.85 95.32 22.28
C TYR A 848 9.99 96.82 21.94
N ARG A 849 9.21 97.34 20.99
CA ARG A 849 9.25 98.75 20.58
C ARG A 849 8.82 99.70 21.71
N GLU A 850 7.86 99.31 22.54
CA GLU A 850 7.41 100.10 23.70
C GLU A 850 8.53 100.29 24.74
N ILE A 851 9.46 99.34 24.85
CA ILE A 851 10.54 99.39 25.84
C ILE A 851 11.93 99.68 25.24
N SER A 852 12.10 99.69 23.92
CA SER A 852 13.41 99.79 23.26
C SER A 852 14.07 101.17 23.42
N GLU A 853 13.26 102.23 23.49
CA GLU A 853 13.72 103.62 23.67
C GLU A 853 13.95 104.00 25.14
N LEU A 854 13.64 103.10 26.08
CA LEU A 854 13.82 103.34 27.51
C LEU A 854 15.30 103.22 27.95
N PRO A 855 15.72 103.84 29.06
CA PRO A 855 17.06 103.64 29.61
C PRO A 855 17.27 102.18 30.06
N GLU A 856 18.46 101.62 29.82
CA GLU A 856 18.81 100.20 30.05
C GLU A 856 18.64 99.75 31.50
N GLN A 857 18.91 100.64 32.47
CA GLN A 857 18.73 100.41 33.90
C GLN A 857 18.26 101.69 34.58
N PHE A 858 17.32 101.57 35.50
CA PHE A 858 16.95 102.63 36.43
C PHE A 858 16.37 102.04 37.72
N MET A 859 16.48 102.78 38.83
CA MET A 859 16.02 102.31 40.14
C MET A 859 14.51 102.51 40.30
N ARG A 860 13.86 101.54 40.96
CA ARG A 860 12.43 101.57 41.25
C ARG A 860 12.06 102.85 42.02
N GLY A 861 11.02 103.56 41.58
CA GLY A 861 10.50 104.80 42.14
C GLY A 861 11.10 106.10 41.56
N GLN A 862 12.10 106.02 40.67
CA GLN A 862 12.71 107.23 40.09
C GLN A 862 11.90 107.85 38.95
N ARG A 863 11.10 107.05 38.23
CA ARG A 863 10.32 107.49 37.04
C ARG A 863 8.97 106.77 36.96
N PRO A 864 7.93 107.24 37.65
CA PRO A 864 6.64 106.54 37.73
C PRO A 864 5.93 106.39 36.37
N GLU A 865 6.13 107.31 35.42
CA GLU A 865 5.59 107.22 34.06
C GLU A 865 6.19 106.03 33.28
N ILE A 866 7.48 105.74 33.49
CA ILE A 866 8.16 104.61 32.85
C ILE A 866 7.77 103.30 33.54
N GLU A 867 7.58 103.30 34.86
CA GLU A 867 7.13 102.12 35.59
C GLU A 867 5.73 101.68 35.20
N GLY A 868 4.80 102.62 35.04
CA GLY A 868 3.45 102.31 34.56
C GLY A 868 3.45 101.68 33.17
N LEU A 869 4.34 102.14 32.28
CA LEU A 869 4.53 101.56 30.95
C LEU A 869 5.10 100.13 31.04
N ILE A 870 6.12 99.89 31.87
CA ILE A 870 6.70 98.55 32.04
C ILE A 870 5.70 97.57 32.65
N ASP A 871 4.90 98.00 33.63
CA ASP A 871 3.87 97.15 34.21
C ASP A 871 2.78 96.79 33.19
N GLN A 872 2.40 97.75 32.33
CA GLN A 872 1.50 97.49 31.20
C GLN A 872 2.11 96.50 30.19
N VAL A 873 3.38 96.68 29.83
CA VAL A 873 4.12 95.77 28.93
C VAL A 873 4.25 94.38 29.55
N SER A 874 4.48 94.27 30.86
CA SER A 874 4.55 92.99 31.59
C SER A 874 3.22 92.23 31.53
N VAL A 875 2.09 92.91 31.77
CA VAL A 875 0.77 92.28 31.65
C VAL A 875 0.50 91.79 30.21
N LEU A 876 0.82 92.61 29.20
CA LEU A 876 0.67 92.20 27.80
C LEU A 876 1.63 91.07 27.42
N GLN A 877 2.83 91.05 28.00
CA GLN A 877 3.80 89.97 27.81
C GLN A 877 3.25 88.62 28.30
N VAL A 878 2.43 88.59 29.35
CA VAL A 878 1.74 87.38 29.80
C VAL A 878 0.75 86.87 28.74
N LEU A 879 0.03 87.77 28.06
CA LEU A 879 -0.85 87.37 26.94
C LEU A 879 -0.04 86.82 25.77
N VAL A 880 1.06 87.46 25.38
CA VAL A 880 1.91 86.96 24.27
C VAL A 880 2.52 85.60 24.63
N LYS A 881 2.94 85.41 25.89
CA LYS A 881 3.37 84.11 26.42
C LYS A 881 2.27 83.05 26.30
N GLN A 882 1.02 83.37 26.65
CA GLN A 882 -0.11 82.44 26.50
C GLN A 882 -0.36 82.08 25.04
N GLN A 883 -0.38 83.07 24.14
CA GLN A 883 -0.54 82.82 22.70
C GLN A 883 0.57 81.92 22.13
N GLY A 884 1.82 82.18 22.53
CA GLY A 884 2.98 81.37 22.14
C GLY A 884 2.87 79.93 22.66
N ASN A 885 2.43 79.75 23.91
CA ASN A 885 2.24 78.43 24.51
C ASN A 885 1.09 77.65 23.85
N GLU A 886 -0.05 78.27 23.60
CA GLU A 886 -1.17 77.63 22.89
C GLU A 886 -0.76 77.23 21.48
N LEU A 887 -0.03 78.11 20.76
CA LEU A 887 0.49 77.78 19.43
C LEU A 887 1.46 76.59 19.49
N ALA A 888 2.39 76.59 20.46
CA ALA A 888 3.34 75.51 20.62
C ALA A 888 2.63 74.18 20.89
N ASN A 889 1.67 74.14 21.82
CA ASN A 889 0.93 72.93 22.16
C ASN A 889 0.09 72.39 20.98
N ASP A 890 -0.67 73.27 20.31
CA ASP A 890 -1.51 72.86 19.18
C ASP A 890 -0.66 72.34 18.01
N LEU A 891 0.48 72.99 17.75
CA LEU A 891 1.37 72.61 16.67
C LEU A 891 2.12 71.31 17.00
N GLU A 892 2.58 71.13 18.25
CA GLU A 892 3.20 69.91 18.73
C GLU A 892 2.24 68.72 18.62
N GLN A 893 0.97 68.88 19.03
CA GLN A 893 -0.06 67.86 18.88
C GLN A 893 -0.28 67.49 17.40
N TYR A 894 -0.35 68.50 16.51
CA TYR A 894 -0.54 68.26 15.09
C TYR A 894 0.62 67.48 14.46
N VAL A 895 1.87 67.88 14.76
CA VAL A 895 3.09 67.23 14.24
C VAL A 895 3.26 65.82 14.79
N ARG A 896 2.87 65.57 16.05
CA ARG A 896 2.90 64.24 16.65
C ARG A 896 2.04 63.23 15.89
N SER A 897 0.85 63.67 15.44
CA SER A 897 -0.11 62.83 14.70
C SER A 897 0.08 62.80 13.17
N SER A 898 1.12 63.43 12.64
CA SER A 898 1.30 63.59 11.19
C SER A 898 2.55 62.88 10.66
N PHE A 899 2.34 62.00 9.67
CA PHE A 899 3.42 61.41 8.87
C PHE A 899 4.11 62.41 7.93
N ALA A 900 3.44 63.53 7.62
CA ALA A 900 3.84 64.40 6.53
C ALA A 900 4.52 65.71 7.00
N VAL A 901 4.60 65.94 8.31
CA VAL A 901 5.35 67.06 8.89
C VAL A 901 6.57 66.55 9.66
N ASP A 902 7.75 66.98 9.22
CA ASP A 902 9.02 66.70 9.88
C ASP A 902 9.05 67.35 11.29
N PRO A 903 9.44 66.63 12.34
CA PRO A 903 9.60 67.21 13.68
C PRO A 903 10.56 68.42 13.73
N ALA A 904 11.52 68.53 12.81
CA ALA A 904 12.39 69.70 12.71
C ALA A 904 11.61 71.00 12.46
N ALA A 905 10.41 70.93 11.90
CA ALA A 905 9.57 72.10 11.66
C ALA A 905 9.16 72.83 12.96
N ILE A 906 9.16 72.15 14.11
CA ILE A 906 8.86 72.73 15.43
C ILE A 906 10.11 73.05 16.25
N GLU A 907 11.31 72.72 15.76
CA GLU A 907 12.57 73.04 16.45
C GLU A 907 12.69 74.53 16.85
N PRO A 908 12.27 75.51 16.03
CA PRO A 908 12.38 76.93 16.40
C PRO A 908 11.63 77.32 17.68
N ILE A 909 10.54 76.61 18.03
CA ILE A 909 9.76 76.88 19.24
C ILE A 909 10.28 76.14 20.48
N ASN A 910 11.14 75.13 20.33
CA ASN A 910 11.74 74.41 21.45
C ASN A 910 12.60 75.38 22.30
N GLY A 911 12.34 75.43 23.61
CA GLY A 911 13.05 76.34 24.52
C GLY A 911 12.56 77.79 24.51
N THR A 912 11.45 78.13 23.85
CA THR A 912 10.87 79.49 23.91
C THR A 912 10.11 79.78 25.21
N GLN A 913 9.54 78.77 25.86
CA GLN A 913 8.85 78.90 27.15
C GLN A 913 9.69 79.50 28.30
N PRO A 914 10.96 79.07 28.53
CA PRO A 914 11.80 79.70 29.53
C PRO A 914 12.13 81.15 29.15
N LEU A 915 12.31 81.47 27.86
CA LEU A 915 12.52 82.84 27.39
C LEU A 915 11.32 83.72 27.70
N PHE A 916 10.09 83.29 27.38
CA PHE A 916 8.87 84.03 27.75
C PHE A 916 8.76 84.28 29.26
N SER A 917 9.13 83.29 30.07
CA SER A 917 9.10 83.42 31.53
C SER A 917 10.19 84.33 32.07
N ALA A 918 11.38 84.28 31.47
CA ALA A 918 12.49 85.18 31.75
C ALA A 918 12.14 86.62 31.40
N ILE A 919 11.47 86.88 30.27
CA ILE A 919 11.04 88.23 29.89
C ILE A 919 10.07 88.80 30.93
N VAL A 920 9.04 88.06 31.35
CA VAL A 920 8.09 88.52 32.38
C VAL A 920 8.84 88.86 33.68
N LYS A 921 9.73 87.97 34.13
CA LYS A 921 10.54 88.18 35.32
C LYS A 921 11.49 89.38 35.17
N ASN A 922 12.18 89.51 34.04
CA ASN A 922 13.11 90.60 33.76
C ASN A 922 12.37 91.95 33.67
N LEU A 923 11.12 91.97 33.20
CA LEU A 923 10.27 93.17 33.23
C LEU A 923 9.84 93.53 34.66
N GLU A 924 9.53 92.54 35.50
CA GLU A 924 9.25 92.74 36.93
C GLU A 924 10.48 93.25 37.69
N ASP A 925 11.66 92.66 37.42
CA ASP A 925 12.96 92.98 38.01
C ASP A 925 13.61 94.24 37.39
N ARG A 926 12.96 94.87 36.39
CA ARG A 926 13.43 96.05 35.64
C ARG A 926 14.78 95.84 34.91
N ALA A 927 15.11 94.60 34.59
CA ALA A 927 16.25 94.21 33.76
C ALA A 927 15.90 94.33 32.26
N LEU A 928 15.75 95.55 31.77
CA LEU A 928 15.28 95.82 30.41
C LEU A 928 16.25 95.37 29.31
N SER A 929 17.56 95.38 29.57
CA SER A 929 18.56 94.91 28.60
C SER A 929 18.39 93.42 28.27
N SER A 930 18.31 92.56 29.29
CA SER A 930 18.09 91.12 29.13
C SER A 930 16.70 90.83 28.55
N SER A 931 15.68 91.56 28.98
CA SER A 931 14.33 91.45 28.42
C SER A 931 14.33 91.72 26.91
N ARG A 932 15.01 92.77 26.44
CA ARG A 932 15.11 93.11 25.01
C ARG A 932 15.78 92.04 24.16
N GLU A 933 16.87 91.45 24.66
CA GLU A 933 17.58 90.37 23.97
C GLU A 933 16.67 89.15 23.80
N ASP A 934 16.01 88.73 24.87
CA ASP A 934 15.09 87.59 24.86
C ASP A 934 13.86 87.87 23.95
N GLN A 935 13.32 89.09 23.97
CA GLN A 935 12.19 89.48 23.10
C GLN A 935 12.56 89.40 21.61
N LEU A 936 13.76 89.85 21.21
CA LEU A 936 14.24 89.75 19.84
C LEU A 936 14.50 88.30 19.43
N GLU A 937 14.98 87.47 20.35
CA GLU A 937 15.16 86.05 20.13
C GLU A 937 13.83 85.35 19.85
N ILE A 938 12.77 85.69 20.60
CA ILE A 938 11.42 85.18 20.35
C ILE A 938 10.91 85.61 18.97
N VAL A 939 11.06 86.88 18.60
CA VAL A 939 10.70 87.36 17.24
C VAL A 939 11.43 86.55 16.16
N ARG A 940 12.73 86.30 16.33
CA ARG A 940 13.52 85.49 15.38
C ARG A 940 12.99 84.07 15.27
N ARG A 941 12.75 83.41 16.40
CA ARG A 941 12.30 82.01 16.47
C ARG A 941 10.91 81.80 15.87
N PHE A 942 9.95 82.69 16.16
CA PHE A 942 8.60 82.57 15.57
C PHE A 942 8.56 82.96 14.09
N ASN A 943 9.46 83.82 13.61
CA ASN A 943 9.63 84.05 12.17
C ASN A 943 10.29 82.85 11.46
N GLN A 944 11.28 82.22 12.09
CA GLN A 944 11.87 80.98 11.59
C GLN A 944 10.85 79.84 11.57
N LEU A 945 10.02 79.72 12.61
CA LEU A 945 8.89 78.80 12.65
C LEU A 945 7.96 79.01 11.45
N ALA A 946 7.57 80.26 11.17
CA ALA A 946 6.72 80.55 10.02
C ALA A 946 7.37 80.10 8.69
N ILE A 947 8.69 80.26 8.54
CA ILE A 947 9.44 79.81 7.37
C ILE A 947 9.47 78.28 7.28
N GLU A 948 9.78 77.58 8.36
CA GLU A 948 9.83 76.11 8.37
C GLU A 948 8.44 75.50 8.13
N LEU A 949 7.37 76.09 8.69
CA LEU A 949 5.99 75.68 8.41
C LEU A 949 5.59 75.95 6.96
N MET A 950 6.03 77.06 6.36
CA MET A 950 5.83 77.32 4.93
C MET A 950 6.55 76.28 4.07
N LYS A 951 7.80 75.94 4.39
CA LYS A 951 8.54 74.89 3.68
C LYS A 951 7.87 73.54 3.82
N ALA A 952 7.43 73.15 5.02
CA ALA A 952 6.71 71.91 5.26
C ALA A 952 5.40 71.86 4.48
N GLN A 953 4.66 72.98 4.41
CA GLN A 953 3.44 73.10 3.60
C GLN A 953 3.73 72.98 2.10
N ASP A 954 4.78 73.62 1.59
CA ASP A 954 5.18 73.53 0.17
C ASP A 954 5.71 72.13 -0.20
N GLN A 955 6.43 71.49 0.71
CA GLN A 955 6.94 70.12 0.55
C GLN A 955 5.82 69.07 0.61
N SER A 956 4.72 69.34 1.33
CA SER A 956 3.57 68.43 1.45
C SER A 956 2.83 68.16 0.14
N GLY A 957 2.97 69.04 -0.86
CA GLY A 957 2.46 68.81 -2.22
C GLY A 957 3.32 67.85 -3.05
N SER A 958 4.50 67.47 -2.53
CA SER A 958 5.50 66.62 -3.20
C SER A 958 5.98 65.44 -2.34
N SER A 959 5.51 65.32 -1.08
CA SER A 959 5.95 64.31 -0.11
C SER A 959 5.26 62.95 -0.30
N GLY A 960 5.11 62.54 -1.56
CA GLY A 960 5.17 61.13 -1.98
C GLY A 960 6.52 60.83 -2.64
N SER A 961 7.57 61.56 -2.22
CA SER A 961 8.90 61.64 -2.83
C SER A 961 9.80 60.42 -2.57
N SER A 962 9.18 59.27 -2.41
CA SER A 962 9.75 57.92 -2.33
C SER A 962 9.28 57.04 -3.50
N ASN A 963 8.50 57.58 -4.43
CA ASN A 963 8.07 56.84 -5.62
C ASN A 963 9.21 56.73 -6.66
N PRO A 964 9.64 55.51 -7.05
CA PRO A 964 10.65 55.29 -8.10
C PRO A 964 10.29 55.95 -9.43
N MET A 965 8.98 56.10 -9.68
CA MET A 965 8.44 56.74 -10.88
C MET A 965 8.62 58.26 -10.90
N ASP A 966 8.67 58.94 -9.75
CA ASP A 966 8.76 60.40 -9.69
C ASP A 966 10.22 60.89 -9.75
N ALA A 967 11.16 60.20 -9.09
CA ALA A 967 12.59 60.42 -9.30
C ALA A 967 12.98 60.18 -10.77
N LEU A 968 12.38 59.17 -11.40
CA LEU A 968 12.50 58.92 -12.83
C LEU A 968 11.86 60.03 -13.67
N GLN A 969 10.71 60.58 -13.25
CA GLN A 969 10.05 61.68 -13.95
C GLN A 969 10.87 62.97 -13.87
N GLN A 970 11.41 63.30 -12.71
CA GLN A 970 12.32 64.42 -12.50
C GLN A 970 13.61 64.24 -13.30
N PHE A 971 14.18 63.02 -13.34
CA PHE A 971 15.32 62.69 -14.19
C PHE A 971 14.99 62.80 -15.68
N LYS A 972 13.79 62.39 -16.12
CA LYS A 972 13.28 62.58 -17.50
C LYS A 972 13.19 64.07 -17.86
N ASP A 973 12.72 64.90 -16.94
CA ASP A 973 12.59 66.34 -17.18
C ASP A 973 13.95 67.04 -17.19
N LEU A 974 14.90 66.64 -16.34
CA LEU A 974 16.30 67.09 -16.44
C LEU A 974 16.93 66.67 -17.77
N THR A 975 16.68 65.44 -18.23
CA THR A 975 17.15 64.94 -19.53
C THR A 975 16.55 65.75 -20.70
N ARG A 976 15.27 66.15 -20.60
CA ARG A 976 14.61 67.03 -21.59
C ARG A 976 15.19 68.45 -21.58
N ARG A 977 15.48 69.02 -20.40
CA ARG A 977 16.15 70.32 -20.29
C ARG A 977 17.55 70.26 -20.89
N GLN A 978 18.29 69.18 -20.64
CA GLN A 978 19.60 68.93 -21.24
C GLN A 978 19.52 68.81 -22.78
N LEU A 979 18.49 68.15 -23.31
CA LEU A 979 18.22 68.11 -24.75
C LEU A 979 17.96 69.51 -25.33
N SER A 980 17.18 70.32 -24.62
CA SER A 980 16.84 71.67 -25.09
C SER A 980 18.08 72.56 -25.15
N LEU A 981 18.99 72.46 -24.17
CA LEU A 981 20.28 73.15 -24.19
C LEU A 981 21.16 72.68 -25.36
N TYR A 982 21.24 71.37 -25.60
CA TYR A 982 21.96 70.82 -26.74
C TYR A 982 21.40 71.30 -28.08
N GLN A 983 20.07 71.36 -28.24
CA GLN A 983 19.43 71.86 -29.46
C GLN A 983 19.67 73.36 -29.67
N GLN A 984 19.61 74.17 -28.61
CA GLN A 984 19.94 75.60 -28.67
C GLN A 984 21.41 75.83 -29.08
N MET A 985 22.32 74.98 -28.62
CA MET A 985 23.73 75.05 -29.00
C MET A 985 23.96 74.62 -30.47
N MET A 986 23.29 73.55 -30.93
CA MET A 986 23.36 73.07 -32.32
C MET A 986 22.85 74.09 -33.34
N GLN A 987 21.70 74.73 -33.08
CA GLN A 987 21.17 75.79 -33.96
C GLN A 987 22.16 76.97 -34.11
N ARG A 988 22.99 77.21 -33.11
CA ARG A 988 23.96 78.31 -33.09
C ARG A 988 25.32 77.97 -33.66
N GLN A 989 25.63 76.70 -33.91
CA GLN A 989 26.84 76.28 -34.61
C GLN A 989 26.91 76.84 -36.04
N MET A 990 25.77 77.28 -36.60
CA MET A 990 25.63 77.82 -37.96
C MET A 990 25.53 79.35 -38.05
N SER A 991 25.67 80.10 -36.93
CA SER A 991 25.52 81.58 -36.92
C SER A 991 26.84 82.33 -36.72
N PRO A 992 27.15 83.38 -37.51
CA PRO A 992 28.38 84.17 -37.38
C PRO A 992 28.39 85.06 -36.11
N GLN A 993 29.58 85.28 -35.57
CA GLN A 993 29.88 85.72 -34.21
C GLN A 993 29.57 87.21 -33.95
N ASN A 994 28.76 87.53 -32.91
CA ASN A 994 28.45 88.90 -32.47
C ASN A 994 28.59 89.04 -30.93
N GLN A 995 28.80 90.27 -30.41
CA GLN A 995 28.99 90.53 -28.97
C GLN A 995 27.78 90.17 -28.07
N GLN A 996 26.56 90.13 -28.61
CA GLN A 996 25.37 89.67 -27.87
C GLN A 996 25.42 88.16 -27.54
N THR A 997 26.27 87.40 -28.23
CA THR A 997 26.40 85.95 -28.03
C THR A 997 27.02 85.58 -26.68
N MET A 998 27.82 86.47 -26.05
CA MET A 998 28.49 86.16 -24.78
C MET A 998 27.54 86.14 -23.57
N GLN A 999 26.60 87.08 -23.48
CA GLN A 999 25.58 87.06 -22.41
C GLN A 999 24.67 85.83 -22.49
N GLU A 1000 24.40 85.34 -23.70
CA GLU A 1000 23.58 84.15 -23.90
C GLU A 1000 24.35 82.86 -23.63
N LEU A 1001 25.66 82.81 -23.90
CA LEU A 1001 26.54 81.72 -23.46
C LEU A 1001 26.63 81.66 -21.92
N GLN A 1002 26.69 82.81 -21.24
CA GLN A 1002 26.60 82.87 -19.78
C GLN A 1002 25.26 82.34 -19.25
N ARG A 1003 24.14 82.65 -19.93
CA ARG A 1003 22.83 82.07 -19.57
C ARG A 1003 22.80 80.56 -19.76
N MET A 1004 23.33 80.05 -20.87
CA MET A 1004 23.43 78.60 -21.12
C MET A 1004 24.33 77.90 -20.10
N ALA A 1005 25.47 78.51 -19.72
CA ALA A 1005 26.34 77.97 -18.68
C ALA A 1005 25.63 77.94 -17.31
N MET A 1006 24.88 78.98 -16.95
CA MET A 1006 24.05 78.97 -15.73
C MET A 1006 22.94 77.92 -15.77
N GLU A 1007 22.30 77.74 -16.92
CA GLU A 1007 21.25 76.74 -17.08
C GLU A 1007 21.82 75.31 -17.00
N GLN A 1008 22.99 75.07 -17.60
CA GLN A 1008 23.73 73.83 -17.45
C GLN A 1008 24.08 73.56 -15.98
N ARG A 1009 24.52 74.59 -15.24
CA ARG A 1009 24.84 74.48 -13.81
C ARG A 1009 23.62 74.11 -12.97
N LYS A 1010 22.46 74.70 -13.25
CA LYS A 1010 21.20 74.34 -12.57
C LYS A 1010 20.80 72.90 -12.83
N ILE A 1011 20.99 72.40 -14.06
CA ILE A 1011 20.72 70.99 -14.38
C ILE A 1011 21.66 70.07 -13.61
N ARG A 1012 22.96 70.41 -13.51
CA ARG A 1012 23.93 69.65 -12.73
C ARG A 1012 23.58 69.65 -11.23
N GLU A 1013 23.27 70.79 -10.64
CA GLU A 1013 22.93 70.91 -9.22
C GLU A 1013 21.66 70.14 -8.88
N ALA A 1014 20.63 70.23 -9.73
CA ALA A 1014 19.41 69.45 -9.58
C ALA A 1014 19.66 67.93 -9.75
N LEU A 1015 20.55 67.53 -10.66
CA LEU A 1015 20.93 66.13 -10.83
C LEU A 1015 21.77 65.60 -9.64
N GLU A 1016 22.71 66.40 -9.12
CA GLU A 1016 23.48 66.08 -7.91
C GLU A 1016 22.58 65.96 -6.67
N GLN A 1017 21.61 66.85 -6.53
CA GLN A 1017 20.63 66.81 -5.44
C GLN A 1017 19.76 65.55 -5.55
N LEU A 1018 19.24 65.25 -6.73
CA LEU A 1018 18.44 64.04 -6.99
C LEU A 1018 19.25 62.74 -6.75
N MET A 1019 20.55 62.74 -7.05
CA MET A 1019 21.45 61.63 -6.71
C MET A 1019 21.76 61.49 -5.21
N ARG A 1020 21.70 62.58 -4.44
CA ARG A 1020 21.88 62.54 -2.97
C ARG A 1020 20.61 62.06 -2.28
N GLU A 1021 19.45 62.52 -2.73
CA GLU A 1021 18.14 62.20 -2.17
C GLU A 1021 17.70 60.75 -2.51
N SER A 1022 18.05 60.23 -3.69
CA SER A 1022 17.67 58.88 -4.15
C SER A 1022 18.88 57.97 -4.44
N ARG A 1023 19.86 57.94 -3.53
CA ARG A 1023 21.19 57.36 -3.73
C ARG A 1023 21.22 55.88 -4.11
N GLN A 1024 20.38 55.04 -3.50
CA GLN A 1024 20.34 53.60 -3.80
C GLN A 1024 19.73 53.28 -5.18
N GLN A 1025 18.73 54.05 -5.61
CA GLN A 1025 18.03 53.82 -6.88
C GLN A 1025 18.78 54.46 -8.07
N MET A 1026 19.38 55.65 -7.88
CA MET A 1026 20.16 56.33 -8.93
C MET A 1026 21.48 55.62 -9.27
N ASN A 1027 22.07 54.88 -8.32
CA ASN A 1027 23.23 54.02 -8.59
C ASN A 1027 22.92 52.89 -9.58
N SER A 1028 21.64 52.52 -9.74
CA SER A 1028 21.21 51.51 -10.72
C SER A 1028 21.15 52.05 -12.16
N LEU A 1029 21.23 53.38 -12.35
CA LEU A 1029 21.13 54.06 -13.64
C LEU A 1029 22.48 54.19 -14.38
N GLY A 1030 23.52 53.54 -13.86
CA GLY A 1030 24.89 53.60 -14.36
C GLY A 1030 25.74 54.68 -13.69
N ARG A 1031 26.94 54.93 -14.21
CA ARG A 1031 27.90 55.92 -13.66
C ARG A 1031 27.48 57.35 -14.00
N LEU A 1032 26.46 57.86 -13.32
CA LEU A 1032 26.01 59.25 -13.45
C LEU A 1032 27.00 60.26 -12.84
N ASP A 1033 27.91 59.82 -11.96
CA ASP A 1033 29.02 60.64 -11.45
C ASP A 1033 29.89 61.20 -12.59
N ASP A 1034 30.23 60.36 -13.57
CA ASP A 1034 31.02 60.77 -14.75
C ASP A 1034 30.26 61.81 -15.60
N VAL A 1035 28.92 61.78 -15.57
CA VAL A 1035 28.07 62.74 -16.28
C VAL A 1035 28.07 64.10 -15.56
N ILE A 1036 28.00 64.09 -14.23
CA ILE A 1036 28.10 65.30 -13.40
C ILE A 1036 29.45 65.99 -13.60
N ASP A 1037 30.54 65.23 -13.62
CA ASP A 1037 31.87 65.79 -13.83
C ASP A 1037 32.05 66.34 -15.25
N ASP A 1038 31.51 65.65 -16.26
CA ASP A 1038 31.46 66.20 -17.63
C ASP A 1038 30.61 67.48 -17.71
N MET A 1039 29.54 67.63 -16.90
CA MET A 1039 28.76 68.86 -16.82
C MET A 1039 29.55 70.02 -16.17
N LYS A 1040 30.37 69.76 -15.15
CA LYS A 1040 31.22 70.77 -14.49
C LYS A 1040 32.24 71.34 -15.47
N ASP A 1041 32.91 70.47 -16.22
CA ASP A 1041 33.84 70.89 -17.27
C ASP A 1041 33.12 71.77 -18.30
N LEU A 1042 31.93 71.35 -18.71
CA LEU A 1042 31.14 72.02 -19.73
C LEU A 1042 30.67 73.42 -19.32
N GLU A 1043 30.36 73.67 -18.05
CA GLU A 1043 29.99 75.00 -17.52
C GLU A 1043 31.07 76.05 -17.83
N THR A 1044 32.35 75.66 -17.75
CA THR A 1044 33.48 76.54 -18.04
C THR A 1044 33.80 76.58 -19.53
N GLU A 1045 33.75 75.44 -20.22
CA GLU A 1045 34.05 75.34 -21.66
C GLU A 1045 33.00 76.05 -22.53
N ILE A 1046 31.72 76.17 -22.10
CA ILE A 1046 30.66 76.92 -22.82
C ILE A 1046 31.03 78.39 -23.05
N LEU A 1047 31.80 78.98 -22.14
CA LEU A 1047 32.17 80.40 -22.19
C LEU A 1047 33.33 80.67 -23.16
N ASP A 1048 34.02 79.62 -23.62
CA ASP A 1048 35.13 79.72 -24.56
C ASP A 1048 34.65 79.58 -26.02
N PRO A 1049 34.75 80.64 -26.84
CA PRO A 1049 34.31 80.60 -28.23
C PRO A 1049 35.10 79.61 -29.11
N GLU A 1050 36.35 79.29 -28.76
CA GLU A 1050 37.21 78.38 -29.55
C GLU A 1050 36.84 76.90 -29.34
N LEU A 1051 36.26 76.58 -28.18
CA LEU A 1051 35.87 75.21 -27.81
C LEU A 1051 34.47 74.83 -28.28
N ARG A 1052 33.75 75.72 -28.98
CA ARG A 1052 32.33 75.56 -29.34
C ARG A 1052 31.95 74.20 -29.95
N ARG A 1053 32.79 73.66 -30.85
CA ARG A 1053 32.58 72.33 -31.45
C ARG A 1053 32.76 71.20 -30.43
N LYS A 1054 33.79 71.30 -29.58
CA LYS A 1054 34.06 70.35 -28.49
C LYS A 1054 32.93 70.39 -27.45
N VAL A 1055 32.45 71.58 -27.10
CA VAL A 1055 31.32 71.79 -26.18
C VAL A 1055 30.04 71.15 -26.73
N THR A 1056 29.71 71.36 -28.02
CA THR A 1056 28.53 70.74 -28.64
C THR A 1056 28.62 69.20 -28.64
N GLU A 1057 29.79 68.65 -28.97
CA GLU A 1057 30.03 67.20 -28.94
C GLU A 1057 29.92 66.64 -27.52
N ARG A 1058 30.39 67.38 -26.51
CA ARG A 1058 30.32 66.98 -25.10
C ARG A 1058 28.92 67.13 -24.51
N GLN A 1059 28.16 68.17 -24.87
CA GLN A 1059 26.73 68.28 -24.55
C GLN A 1059 25.93 67.11 -25.13
N LYS A 1060 26.23 66.71 -26.37
CA LYS A 1060 25.61 65.54 -26.99
C LYS A 1060 25.91 64.26 -26.22
N SER A 1061 27.18 64.06 -25.82
CA SER A 1061 27.60 62.91 -25.03
C SER A 1061 26.90 62.85 -23.67
N ILE A 1062 26.80 63.98 -22.97
CA ILE A 1062 26.07 64.09 -21.68
C ILE A 1062 24.60 63.69 -21.89
N TYR A 1063 23.94 64.27 -22.90
CA TYR A 1063 22.57 63.93 -23.24
C TYR A 1063 22.38 62.44 -23.59
N ASP A 1064 23.24 61.88 -24.45
CA ASP A 1064 23.16 60.47 -24.87
C ASP A 1064 23.36 59.51 -23.68
N ARG A 1065 24.23 59.86 -22.71
CA ARG A 1065 24.43 59.09 -21.48
C ARG A 1065 23.21 59.17 -20.55
N MET A 1066 22.63 60.34 -20.36
CA MET A 1066 21.39 60.51 -19.60
C MET A 1066 20.22 59.75 -20.27
N LEU A 1067 20.14 59.75 -21.60
CA LEU A 1067 19.12 59.02 -22.36
C LEU A 1067 19.30 57.50 -22.29
N ARG A 1068 20.55 57.00 -22.26
CA ARG A 1068 20.85 55.58 -22.04
C ARG A 1068 20.50 55.12 -20.63
N ALA A 1069 20.83 55.92 -19.63
CA ALA A 1069 20.43 55.72 -18.24
C ALA A 1069 18.90 55.63 -18.12
N GLN A 1070 18.17 56.51 -18.82
CA GLN A 1070 16.71 56.48 -18.90
C GLN A 1070 16.16 55.20 -19.57
N LYS A 1071 16.80 54.70 -20.65
CA LYS A 1071 16.36 53.50 -21.37
C LYS A 1071 16.61 52.20 -20.61
N ALA A 1072 17.72 52.10 -19.88
CA ALA A 1072 18.06 50.92 -19.08
C ALA A 1072 17.00 50.56 -18.02
N ILE A 1073 16.21 51.55 -17.57
CA ILE A 1073 15.09 51.35 -16.65
C ILE A 1073 13.89 50.74 -17.38
N LYS A 1074 13.56 51.26 -18.56
CA LYS A 1074 12.43 50.78 -19.37
C LYS A 1074 12.61 49.31 -19.76
N ASP A 1075 13.83 48.93 -20.10
CA ASP A 1075 14.17 47.55 -20.47
C ASP A 1075 14.10 46.60 -19.24
N ARG A 1076 14.26 47.13 -18.02
CA ARG A 1076 14.15 46.37 -16.76
C ARG A 1076 12.70 46.14 -16.34
N ASP A 1077 11.82 47.12 -16.58
CA ASP A 1077 10.38 46.97 -16.38
C ASP A 1077 9.78 45.99 -17.42
N GLU A 1078 10.22 46.06 -18.68
CA GLU A 1078 9.80 45.13 -19.74
C GLU A 1078 10.30 43.68 -19.50
N GLU A 1079 11.52 43.48 -18.97
CA GLU A 1079 12.00 42.12 -18.58
C GLU A 1079 11.28 41.56 -17.33
N SER A 1080 10.73 42.42 -16.46
CA SER A 1080 9.96 42.00 -15.28
C SER A 1080 8.52 41.57 -15.61
N GLU A 1081 7.88 42.21 -16.60
CA GLU A 1081 6.55 41.82 -17.09
C GLU A 1081 6.57 40.64 -18.08
N GLU A 1082 7.68 40.42 -18.80
CA GLU A 1082 7.79 39.32 -19.78
C GLU A 1082 8.14 37.94 -19.20
N ARG A 1083 8.29 37.79 -17.88
CA ARG A 1083 8.22 36.45 -17.23
C ARG A 1083 6.77 36.00 -17.01
N LYS A 1084 5.97 36.02 -18.07
CA LYS A 1084 4.85 35.08 -18.22
C LYS A 1084 5.34 33.89 -19.03
N ALA A 1085 5.32 32.73 -18.39
CA ALA A 1085 5.78 31.46 -18.93
C ALA A 1085 5.25 31.21 -20.36
N ARG A 1086 6.10 31.41 -21.37
CA ARG A 1086 5.99 30.63 -22.61
C ARG A 1086 6.56 29.26 -22.29
N GLN A 1087 5.72 28.23 -22.40
CA GLN A 1087 6.17 26.83 -22.42
C GLN A 1087 7.36 26.71 -23.35
N ALA A 1088 8.45 26.13 -22.86
CA ALA A 1088 9.56 25.73 -23.72
C ALA A 1088 9.03 24.75 -24.77
N GLU A 1089 9.17 25.07 -26.05
CA GLU A 1089 9.11 24.05 -27.09
C GLU A 1089 10.12 22.96 -26.72
N VAL A 1090 9.66 21.71 -26.74
CA VAL A 1090 10.47 20.53 -26.44
C VAL A 1090 11.57 20.42 -27.49
N ILE A 1091 12.72 21.04 -27.22
CA ILE A 1091 13.96 20.73 -27.91
C ILE A 1091 14.33 19.32 -27.44
N LYS A 1092 14.16 18.33 -28.33
CA LYS A 1092 14.77 17.01 -28.16
C LYS A 1092 16.30 17.19 -28.14
N GLN A 1093 16.86 17.40 -26.96
CA GLN A 1093 18.30 17.27 -26.75
C GLN A 1093 18.69 15.80 -26.93
N GLN A 1094 19.56 15.53 -27.90
CA GLN A 1094 20.29 14.27 -27.96
C GLN A 1094 21.17 14.16 -26.72
N GLN A 1095 21.07 13.04 -26.01
CA GLN A 1095 21.89 12.75 -24.85
C GLN A 1095 23.38 12.81 -25.23
N PRO A 1096 24.23 13.50 -24.43
CA PRO A 1096 25.67 13.41 -24.61
C PRO A 1096 26.15 12.02 -24.19
N ASP A 1097 27.01 11.41 -25.01
CA ASP A 1097 27.53 10.04 -24.87
C ASP A 1097 28.45 9.80 -23.65
N LYS A 1098 28.55 10.76 -22.71
CA LYS A 1098 29.31 10.60 -21.46
C LYS A 1098 28.69 11.40 -20.31
N PRO A 1099 28.51 10.81 -19.11
CA PRO A 1099 28.07 11.55 -17.95
C PRO A 1099 29.17 12.53 -17.52
N LEU A 1100 28.82 13.81 -17.43
CA LEU A 1100 29.57 14.82 -16.69
C LEU A 1100 29.33 14.57 -15.19
N GLY A 1101 30.43 14.47 -14.44
CA GLY A 1101 30.43 14.17 -13.01
C GLY A 1101 29.72 15.23 -12.18
N GLU A 1102 29.01 14.78 -11.16
CA GLU A 1102 28.28 15.57 -10.17
C GLU A 1102 29.19 16.61 -9.51
N ILE A 1103 28.82 17.88 -9.61
CA ILE A 1103 29.35 18.95 -8.76
C ILE A 1103 28.15 19.61 -8.08
N GLY A 1104 28.08 19.44 -6.76
CA GLY A 1104 27.35 20.38 -5.89
C GLY A 1104 26.05 19.88 -5.26
N SER A 1105 26.10 18.79 -4.49
CA SER A 1105 25.14 18.55 -3.40
C SER A 1105 25.78 17.63 -2.36
N ASP A 1106 26.79 18.14 -1.66
CA ASP A 1106 27.55 17.33 -0.73
C ASP A 1106 27.38 17.90 0.68
N THR A 1107 26.45 17.31 1.45
CA THR A 1107 26.58 17.25 2.90
C THR A 1107 27.78 16.34 3.17
N ARG A 1108 28.98 16.91 3.04
CA ARG A 1108 30.25 16.19 3.18
C ARG A 1108 30.32 15.53 4.54
N ASP A 1109 30.11 14.23 4.55
CA ASP A 1109 30.47 13.37 5.67
C ASP A 1109 32.00 13.32 5.75
N LEU A 1110 32.57 14.24 6.54
CA LEU A 1110 34.02 14.41 6.77
C LEU A 1110 34.70 13.11 7.25
N SER A 1111 33.93 12.11 7.70
CA SER A 1111 34.46 10.79 8.08
C SER A 1111 34.97 9.97 6.87
N ARG A 1112 34.37 10.12 5.68
CA ARG A 1112 34.80 9.39 4.47
C ARG A 1112 36.03 9.99 3.80
N ASP A 1113 36.15 11.31 3.77
CA ASP A 1113 37.27 12.00 3.12
C ASP A 1113 38.59 11.80 3.88
N PHE A 1114 38.57 11.77 5.23
CA PHE A 1114 39.81 11.63 6.01
C PHE A 1114 40.31 10.18 6.14
N LEU A 1115 39.41 9.19 6.14
CA LEU A 1115 39.81 7.78 6.20
C LEU A 1115 40.27 7.22 4.84
N GLY A 1116 39.97 7.91 3.74
CA GLY A 1116 40.40 7.53 2.39
C GLY A 1116 41.86 7.88 2.07
N ASP A 1117 42.39 8.98 2.62
CA ASP A 1117 43.69 9.55 2.22
C ASP A 1117 44.84 9.33 3.22
N LEU A 1118 44.62 8.68 4.36
CA LEU A 1118 45.68 8.32 5.30
C LEU A 1118 46.40 7.04 4.87
N LYS A 1119 47.58 7.21 4.27
CA LYS A 1119 48.47 6.15 3.76
C LYS A 1119 49.30 5.41 4.83
N GLU A 1120 48.88 5.40 6.09
CA GLU A 1120 49.54 4.64 7.16
C GLU A 1120 48.57 3.65 7.81
N GLU A 1121 49.00 2.39 7.95
CA GLU A 1121 48.22 1.30 8.53
C GLU A 1121 48.06 1.46 10.04
N PHE A 1122 46.88 1.85 10.51
CA PHE A 1122 46.54 1.83 11.94
C PHE A 1122 45.94 0.47 12.34
N PRO A 1123 46.20 -0.05 13.55
CA PRO A 1123 45.59 -1.28 14.05
C PRO A 1123 44.05 -1.17 14.13
N GLU A 1124 43.32 -2.24 13.74
CA GLU A 1124 41.84 -2.23 13.65
C GLU A 1124 41.11 -1.83 14.94
N ALA A 1125 41.74 -2.00 16.11
CA ALA A 1125 41.16 -1.61 17.39
C ALA A 1125 40.87 -0.11 17.52
N TYR A 1126 41.55 0.75 16.75
CA TYR A 1126 41.40 2.22 16.82
C TYR A 1126 40.35 2.79 15.85
N LYS A 1127 39.84 2.01 14.89
CA LYS A 1127 38.77 2.44 13.96
C LYS A 1127 37.51 2.96 14.66
N PRO A 1128 36.93 2.28 15.67
CA PRO A 1128 35.71 2.78 16.31
C PRO A 1128 35.96 4.10 17.07
N MET A 1129 37.12 4.25 17.73
CA MET A 1129 37.46 5.48 18.45
C MET A 1129 37.66 6.69 17.53
N LEU A 1130 38.26 6.50 16.35
CA LEU A 1130 38.38 7.55 15.33
C LEU A 1130 37.01 7.95 14.76
N ASN A 1131 36.12 6.97 14.55
CA ASN A 1131 34.78 7.22 14.05
C ASN A 1131 33.93 8.02 15.06
N ASP A 1132 34.05 7.70 16.34
CA ASP A 1132 33.36 8.44 17.41
C ASP A 1132 33.93 9.85 17.60
N TYR A 1133 35.26 10.02 17.45
CA TYR A 1133 35.90 11.34 17.48
C TYR A 1133 35.40 12.26 16.34
N PHE A 1134 35.35 11.78 15.10
CA PHE A 1134 34.86 12.58 13.98
C PHE A 1134 33.34 12.79 14.00
N LYS A 1135 32.56 11.86 14.56
CA LYS A 1135 31.13 12.11 14.85
C LYS A 1135 30.93 13.21 15.88
N SER A 1136 31.79 13.33 16.88
CA SER A 1136 31.70 14.39 17.90
C SER A 1136 32.01 15.79 17.37
N LEU A 1137 32.74 15.90 16.26
CA LEU A 1137 33.03 17.16 15.57
C LEU A 1137 31.86 17.68 14.70
N ASN A 1138 30.84 16.83 14.44
CA ASN A 1138 29.74 17.15 13.53
C ASN A 1138 28.52 17.81 14.21
N ILE A 1139 28.65 18.24 15.48
CA ILE A 1139 27.61 18.98 16.22
C ILE A 1139 28.14 20.38 16.51
N TYR A 1140 28.11 21.28 15.52
CA TYR A 1140 27.97 22.72 15.72
C TYR A 1140 27.59 23.36 14.37
N GLY A 1141 26.32 23.72 14.26
CA GLY A 1141 25.74 24.40 13.11
C GLY A 1141 24.29 24.78 13.39
N GLY A 1142 24.03 25.25 14.62
CA GLY A 1142 22.83 26.00 14.96
C GLY A 1142 23.15 27.48 14.81
N ASN A 1143 22.56 28.09 13.80
CA ASN A 1143 21.85 29.37 13.84
C ASN A 1143 20.99 29.44 12.58
#